data_AF-A0A9W9G4C4-F1
#
_entry.id   AF-A0A9W9G4C4-F1
#
_cell.length_a   1.000
_cell.length_b   1.000
_cell.length_c   1.000
_cell.angle_alpha   90.00
_cell.angle_beta   90.00
_cell.angle_gamma   90.00
#
_symmetry.space_group_name_H-M   'P 1'
#
loop_
_entity.id
_entity.type
_entity.pdbx_description
1 polymer ?
#
loop_
_entity_poly.entity_id
_entity_poly.type
_entity_poly.pdbx_seq_one_letter_code
_entity_poly.pdbx_strand_id
1 'polypeptide(L)'
;MNDPGLDDAVAGEAHALDLVADDQVANSIASGDDAENRIDTEVPHAGRWWLASTAYPLVAGTFGPMASAFSVCSLSQPWRMELGGKDIADPKWVTAINAISLVFALISNLFLSLNMARRIRFEIAQPITIIGWYISSALLIGILIPVGVLMYKPQNDGRIYSQGYFYATFAAGLYFIISALLTVTAYGAYTGHSAREFKLTTSQRTLMLQTIILFIYLLGGAAVYANIEGWRFLDSVYWADYTLLTIGVGNFIPETHLGRGLLFPYAVGGIVVLGLIISSIRTLMLERGRQKIADLLTAHTHRLLVKEAFSDNNRLRRLVPDLPDTNNSNTQISKRERQKREFVTMRRVRQLATVQYKLISLAVSFVIWMAMWLIGAVVFWRSEDERKWSYFEALYFAYTTLLTIGYGDFYPISSLGKAFFVFWSLLAVPAITILISNIGDTLIRSIRDLTLFLGEITILPGDEPFLDRIYDVLHISWKDKWLQEVTGEPNDGFPTTNSNGNWNASDRENIHHYHYLLFREIRKMMEYAQGNMSKEFDYLEWEYYLALISGENKPPVSDTISEKEADEKRVREMKEWSWIDRKNPLLGEKSEVQWLLNALTDALERELRKASRSFHSPGESEEVEREVREVDSASGGGG
;
A
#
# COMPACT_ATOMS: atom_id res chain seq x y z
N MET A 1 19.85 -1.65 -10.04
CA MET A 1 19.76 -1.59 -11.51
C MET A 1 18.27 -1.71 -11.81
N ASN A 2 17.61 -0.56 -11.92
CA ASN A 2 16.16 -0.50 -12.16
C ASN A 2 15.94 -0.82 -13.63
N ASP A 3 15.17 -1.85 -13.91
CA ASP A 3 14.75 -2.23 -15.25
C ASP A 3 13.41 -1.51 -15.53
N PRO A 4 13.39 -0.46 -16.37
CA PRO A 4 12.20 0.37 -16.58
C PRO A 4 11.18 -0.27 -17.53
N GLY A 5 11.47 -1.43 -18.12
CA GLY A 5 10.60 -2.07 -19.11
C GLY A 5 9.44 -2.91 -18.56
N LEU A 6 9.39 -3.17 -17.25
CA LEU A 6 8.37 -4.05 -16.66
C LEU A 6 7.09 -3.32 -16.25
N ASP A 7 7.18 -2.04 -15.88
CA ASP A 7 6.03 -1.26 -15.40
C ASP A 7 5.09 -0.87 -16.56
N ASP A 8 5.63 -0.63 -17.76
CA ASP A 8 4.85 -0.26 -18.94
C ASP A 8 4.07 -1.46 -19.54
N ALA A 9 4.64 -2.67 -19.51
CA ALA A 9 3.94 -3.88 -19.92
C ALA A 9 2.82 -4.28 -18.93
N VAL A 10 3.00 -3.98 -17.64
CA VAL A 10 1.98 -4.22 -16.59
C VAL A 10 0.84 -3.22 -16.70
N ALA A 11 1.12 -1.96 -17.04
CA ALA A 11 0.11 -0.96 -17.33
C ALA A 11 -0.67 -1.31 -18.61
N GLY A 12 0.00 -1.76 -19.67
CA GLY A 12 -0.65 -2.13 -20.94
C GLY A 12 -1.63 -3.30 -20.83
N GLU A 13 -1.30 -4.34 -20.06
CA GLU A 13 -2.14 -5.53 -19.92
C GLU A 13 -3.31 -5.33 -18.93
N ALA A 14 -3.10 -4.54 -17.87
CA ALA A 14 -4.17 -4.10 -16.98
C ALA A 14 -5.14 -3.15 -17.72
N HIS A 15 -4.61 -2.27 -18.57
CA HIS A 15 -5.40 -1.41 -19.45
C HIS A 15 -6.15 -2.22 -20.52
N ALA A 16 -5.60 -3.34 -21.01
CA ALA A 16 -6.31 -4.22 -21.94
C ALA A 16 -7.47 -4.99 -21.26
N LEU A 17 -7.31 -5.42 -20.00
CA LEU A 17 -8.38 -6.04 -19.23
C LEU A 17 -9.45 -5.04 -18.79
N ASP A 18 -9.04 -3.81 -18.44
CA ASP A 18 -9.98 -2.70 -18.19
C ASP A 18 -10.67 -2.24 -19.47
N LEU A 19 -10.04 -2.32 -20.65
CA LEU A 19 -10.69 -2.04 -21.95
C LEU A 19 -11.74 -3.08 -22.32
N VAL A 20 -11.51 -4.37 -22.02
CA VAL A 20 -12.52 -5.43 -22.24
C VAL A 20 -13.68 -5.30 -21.24
N ALA A 21 -13.40 -4.87 -20.01
CA ALA A 21 -14.43 -4.49 -19.05
C ALA A 21 -15.17 -3.21 -19.48
N ASP A 22 -14.46 -2.20 -19.99
CA ASP A 22 -15.03 -0.94 -20.47
C ASP A 22 -15.85 -1.12 -21.75
N ASP A 23 -15.54 -2.07 -22.65
CA ASP A 23 -16.33 -2.36 -23.85
C ASP A 23 -17.64 -3.11 -23.51
N GLN A 24 -17.61 -3.97 -22.48
CA GLN A 24 -18.81 -4.58 -21.94
C GLN A 24 -19.66 -3.57 -21.16
N VAL A 25 -19.01 -2.64 -20.44
CA VAL A 25 -19.64 -1.53 -19.73
C VAL A 25 -20.21 -0.49 -20.72
N ALA A 26 -19.51 -0.16 -21.80
CA ALA A 26 -19.95 0.77 -22.85
C ALA A 26 -21.18 0.25 -23.59
N ASN A 27 -21.23 -1.06 -23.89
CA ASN A 27 -22.43 -1.70 -24.44
C ASN A 27 -23.59 -1.77 -23.43
N SER A 28 -23.32 -1.73 -22.11
CA SER A 28 -24.34 -1.69 -21.06
C SER A 28 -24.86 -0.27 -20.74
N ILE A 29 -24.05 0.76 -21.02
CA ILE A 29 -24.42 2.18 -20.86
C ILE A 29 -25.48 2.61 -21.89
N ALA A 30 -25.58 1.92 -23.03
CA ALA A 30 -26.63 2.16 -24.03
C ALA A 30 -28.05 1.79 -23.54
N SER A 31 -28.17 0.99 -22.49
CA SER A 31 -29.44 0.66 -21.82
C SER A 31 -29.53 1.39 -20.49
N GLY A 32 -30.04 2.62 -20.54
CA GLY A 32 -30.28 3.45 -19.35
C GLY A 32 -31.15 2.75 -18.31
N ASP A 33 -30.86 3.03 -17.05
CA ASP A 33 -31.52 2.64 -15.79
C ASP A 33 -31.09 1.33 -15.10
N ASP A 34 -30.44 0.36 -15.77
CA ASP A 34 -30.02 -0.91 -15.13
C ASP A 34 -28.50 -1.03 -14.82
N ALA A 35 -27.66 -0.12 -15.35
CA ALA A 35 -26.20 -0.17 -15.19
C ALA A 35 -25.73 0.25 -13.79
N GLU A 36 -26.41 1.21 -13.17
CA GLU A 36 -25.99 1.80 -11.88
C GLU A 36 -26.10 0.80 -10.72
N ASN A 37 -27.13 -0.05 -10.74
CA ASN A 37 -27.31 -1.14 -9.77
C ASN A 37 -26.37 -2.33 -10.01
N ARG A 38 -25.92 -2.59 -11.25
CA ARG A 38 -25.00 -3.70 -11.55
C ARG A 38 -23.55 -3.40 -11.17
N ILE A 39 -23.12 -2.14 -11.28
CA ILE A 39 -21.79 -1.69 -10.84
C ILE A 39 -21.64 -1.84 -9.31
N ASP A 40 -22.69 -1.56 -8.54
CA ASP A 40 -22.69 -1.74 -7.09
C ASP A 40 -22.57 -3.20 -6.64
N THR A 41 -22.95 -4.17 -7.50
CA THR A 41 -22.65 -5.59 -7.29
C THR A 41 -21.23 -5.99 -7.69
N GLU A 42 -20.68 -5.45 -8.78
CA GLU A 42 -19.38 -5.92 -9.31
C GLU A 42 -18.15 -5.35 -8.58
N VAL A 43 -18.18 -4.09 -8.14
CA VAL A 43 -17.07 -3.44 -7.41
C VAL A 43 -16.69 -4.15 -6.09
N PRO A 44 -17.64 -4.54 -5.20
CA PRO A 44 -17.30 -5.31 -4.01
C PRO A 44 -16.84 -6.74 -4.34
N HIS A 45 -17.27 -7.33 -5.46
CA HIS A 45 -16.80 -8.65 -5.91
C HIS A 45 -15.35 -8.61 -6.38
N ALA A 46 -14.95 -7.60 -7.17
CA ALA A 46 -13.57 -7.39 -7.59
C ALA A 46 -12.63 -7.16 -6.39
N GLY A 47 -13.07 -6.40 -5.38
CA GLY A 47 -12.28 -6.15 -4.16
C GLY A 47 -12.01 -7.42 -3.31
N ARG A 48 -12.98 -8.34 -3.21
CA ARG A 48 -12.81 -9.60 -2.46
C ARG A 48 -11.79 -10.54 -3.11
N TRP A 49 -11.83 -10.66 -4.44
CA TRP A 49 -10.90 -11.49 -5.19
C TRP A 49 -9.51 -10.84 -5.32
N TRP A 50 -9.43 -9.51 -5.31
CA TRP A 50 -8.15 -8.80 -5.18
C TRP A 50 -7.43 -9.16 -3.87
N LEU A 51 -8.15 -9.12 -2.74
CA LEU A 51 -7.59 -9.46 -1.45
C LEU A 51 -7.10 -10.92 -1.44
N ALA A 52 -7.89 -11.83 -2.02
CA ALA A 52 -7.52 -13.23 -2.16
C ALA A 52 -6.29 -13.46 -3.05
N SER A 53 -6.14 -12.73 -4.16
CA SER A 53 -5.03 -12.89 -5.10
C SER A 53 -3.74 -12.18 -4.67
N THR A 54 -3.85 -11.15 -3.83
CA THR A 54 -2.70 -10.29 -3.45
C THR A 54 -2.28 -10.44 -1.99
N ALA A 55 -3.21 -10.38 -1.03
CA ALA A 55 -2.87 -10.33 0.40
C ALA A 55 -2.62 -11.72 0.98
N TYR A 56 -3.45 -12.71 0.64
CA TYR A 56 -3.33 -14.08 1.18
C TYR A 56 -2.00 -14.77 0.84
N PRO A 57 -1.47 -14.71 -0.39
CA PRO A 57 -0.16 -15.28 -0.70
C PRO A 57 0.97 -14.62 0.07
N LEU A 58 0.87 -13.30 0.30
CA LEU A 58 1.86 -12.56 1.08
C LEU A 58 1.86 -13.01 2.54
N VAL A 59 0.66 -13.15 3.14
CA VAL A 59 0.51 -13.71 4.49
C VAL A 59 1.06 -15.15 4.53
N ALA A 60 0.75 -15.98 3.54
CA ALA A 60 1.28 -17.34 3.47
C ALA A 60 2.81 -17.38 3.34
N GLY A 61 3.42 -16.51 2.52
CA GLY A 61 4.87 -16.44 2.33
C GLY A 61 5.62 -15.93 3.56
N THR A 62 4.99 -15.11 4.40
CA THR A 62 5.60 -14.56 5.62
C THR A 62 5.41 -15.45 6.84
N PHE A 63 4.21 -15.99 7.03
CA PHE A 63 3.88 -16.86 8.17
C PHE A 63 4.28 -18.33 7.94
N GLY A 64 4.46 -18.77 6.69
CA GLY A 64 4.93 -20.12 6.36
C GLY A 64 6.29 -20.48 6.98
N PRO A 65 7.34 -19.64 6.82
CA PRO A 65 8.62 -19.81 7.49
C PRO A 65 8.50 -19.81 9.02
N MET A 66 7.65 -18.94 9.58
CA MET A 66 7.40 -18.89 11.03
C MET A 66 6.79 -20.19 11.55
N ALA A 67 5.78 -20.73 10.87
CA ALA A 67 5.16 -21.99 11.23
C ALA A 67 6.17 -23.16 11.22
N SER A 68 7.08 -23.17 10.24
CA SER A 68 8.19 -24.14 10.19
C SER A 68 9.20 -23.95 11.31
N ALA A 69 9.54 -22.72 11.67
CA ALA A 69 10.39 -22.47 12.82
C ALA A 69 9.78 -23.01 14.12
N PHE A 70 8.49 -22.79 14.36
CA PHE A 70 7.80 -23.35 15.52
C PHE A 70 7.67 -24.87 15.46
N SER A 71 7.47 -25.45 14.27
CA SER A 71 7.50 -26.91 14.11
C SER A 71 8.87 -27.48 14.46
N VAL A 72 9.98 -26.82 14.08
CA VAL A 72 11.35 -27.17 14.52
C VAL A 72 11.49 -27.05 16.05
N CYS A 73 11.03 -25.95 16.64
CA CYS A 73 11.02 -25.76 18.10
C CYS A 73 10.26 -26.90 18.80
N SER A 74 9.15 -27.35 18.25
CA SER A 74 8.36 -28.43 18.83
C SER A 74 9.07 -29.79 18.84
N LEU A 75 9.99 -30.03 17.89
CA LEU A 75 10.76 -31.27 17.80
C LEU A 75 12.02 -31.24 18.68
N SER A 76 12.50 -30.04 19.01
CA SER A 76 13.76 -29.85 19.74
C SER A 76 13.73 -30.37 21.19
N GLN A 77 12.56 -30.42 21.82
CA GLN A 77 12.40 -30.82 23.22
C GLN A 77 11.14 -31.68 23.41
N PRO A 78 11.15 -32.58 24.42
CA PRO A 78 9.96 -33.33 24.79
C PRO A 78 8.84 -32.41 25.27
N TRP A 79 7.59 -32.81 25.04
CA TRP A 79 6.36 -32.05 25.27
C TRP A 79 5.88 -32.08 26.72
N ARG A 80 6.48 -32.93 27.54
CA ARG A 80 6.12 -33.16 28.95
C ARG A 80 7.32 -32.93 29.85
N MET A 81 7.06 -32.32 31.00
CA MET A 81 8.09 -31.88 31.93
C MET A 81 7.59 -32.02 33.38
N GLU A 82 8.51 -32.30 34.30
CA GLU A 82 8.24 -32.31 35.75
C GLU A 82 8.30 -30.90 36.32
N LEU A 83 7.57 -30.64 37.43
CA LEU A 83 7.58 -29.35 38.14
C LEU A 83 9.01 -28.85 38.49
N GLY A 84 9.96 -29.78 38.65
CA GLY A 84 11.35 -29.49 39.00
C GLY A 84 12.29 -29.18 37.83
N GLY A 85 11.80 -29.00 36.60
CA GLY A 85 12.67 -28.61 35.48
C GLY A 85 13.04 -29.72 34.50
N LYS A 86 12.75 -30.99 34.84
CA LYS A 86 13.29 -32.15 34.14
C LYS A 86 12.38 -32.61 33.00
N ASP A 87 12.96 -32.78 31.82
CA ASP A 87 12.25 -33.22 30.63
C ASP A 87 11.96 -34.73 30.66
N ILE A 88 10.73 -35.09 30.28
CA ILE A 88 10.28 -36.48 30.19
C ILE A 88 10.21 -36.85 28.72
N ALA A 89 10.99 -37.84 28.31
CA ALA A 89 11.03 -38.30 26.92
C ALA A 89 9.64 -38.73 26.42
N ASP A 90 9.31 -38.27 25.22
CA ASP A 90 8.06 -38.64 24.55
C ASP A 90 8.15 -40.01 23.89
N PRO A 91 6.98 -40.67 23.69
CA PRO A 91 6.94 -41.90 22.92
C PRO A 91 7.53 -41.68 21.52
N LYS A 92 8.35 -42.63 21.06
CA LYS A 92 9.06 -42.53 19.77
C LYS A 92 8.13 -42.26 18.59
N TRP A 93 6.87 -42.73 18.64
CA TRP A 93 5.88 -42.47 17.59
C TRP A 93 5.47 -41.00 17.51
N VAL A 94 5.40 -40.28 18.64
CA VAL A 94 5.10 -38.84 18.67
C VAL A 94 6.20 -38.07 17.96
N THR A 95 7.46 -38.34 18.32
CA THR A 95 8.63 -37.71 17.71
C THR A 95 8.73 -38.03 16.21
N ALA A 96 8.45 -39.28 15.81
CA ALA A 96 8.48 -39.69 14.41
C ALA A 96 7.40 -38.96 13.58
N ILE A 97 6.16 -38.90 14.06
CA ILE A 97 5.07 -38.19 13.35
C ILE A 97 5.35 -36.68 13.30
N ASN A 98 5.86 -36.09 14.38
CA ASN A 98 6.24 -34.68 14.40
C ASN A 98 7.33 -34.39 13.34
N ALA A 99 8.36 -35.23 13.25
CA ALA A 99 9.40 -35.09 12.23
C ALA A 99 8.86 -35.23 10.79
N ILE A 100 7.96 -36.19 10.55
CA ILE A 100 7.29 -36.36 9.25
C ILE A 100 6.47 -35.11 8.89
N SER A 101 5.74 -34.55 9.87
CA SER A 101 4.95 -33.32 9.68
C SER A 101 5.82 -32.13 9.24
N LEU A 102 7.03 -32.02 9.80
CA LEU A 102 8.00 -30.98 9.46
C LEU A 102 8.52 -31.15 8.02
N VAL A 103 8.77 -32.39 7.57
CA VAL A 103 9.22 -32.65 6.19
C VAL A 103 8.18 -32.16 5.18
N PHE A 104 6.90 -32.48 5.38
CA PHE A 104 5.82 -31.98 4.52
C PHE A 104 5.74 -30.45 4.51
N ALA A 105 5.93 -29.82 5.68
CA ALA A 105 5.92 -28.37 5.77
C ALA A 105 7.11 -27.71 5.08
N LEU A 106 8.31 -28.27 5.18
CA LEU A 106 9.51 -27.77 4.49
C LEU A 106 9.39 -27.90 2.98
N ILE A 107 8.85 -29.02 2.48
CA ILE A 107 8.54 -29.20 1.06
C ILE A 107 7.55 -28.13 0.61
N SER A 108 6.48 -27.90 1.38
CA SER A 108 5.46 -26.88 1.06
C SER A 108 6.05 -25.48 1.00
N ASN A 109 6.87 -25.09 1.99
CA ASN A 109 7.57 -23.79 2.01
C ASN A 109 8.55 -23.63 0.83
N LEU A 110 9.23 -24.70 0.42
CA LEU A 110 10.11 -24.70 -0.74
C LEU A 110 9.32 -24.49 -2.03
N PHE A 111 8.23 -25.23 -2.24
CA PHE A 111 7.39 -25.08 -3.43
C PHE A 111 6.72 -23.71 -3.50
N LEU A 112 6.27 -23.16 -2.36
CA LEU A 112 5.78 -21.79 -2.30
C LEU A 112 6.84 -20.78 -2.70
N SER A 113 8.06 -20.92 -2.17
CA SER A 113 9.18 -20.04 -2.49
C SER A 113 9.56 -20.10 -3.97
N LEU A 114 9.59 -21.32 -4.55
CA LEU A 114 9.89 -21.54 -5.97
C LEU A 114 8.78 -21.04 -6.90
N ASN A 115 7.52 -21.13 -6.48
CA ASN A 115 6.38 -20.53 -7.18
C ASN A 115 6.53 -19.01 -7.25
N MET A 116 6.78 -18.38 -6.10
CA MET A 116 6.96 -16.93 -6.02
C MET A 116 8.21 -16.46 -6.76
N ALA A 117 9.27 -17.28 -6.84
CA ALA A 117 10.46 -17.02 -7.63
C ALA A 117 10.26 -17.22 -9.15
N ARG A 118 9.04 -17.55 -9.61
CA ARG A 118 8.71 -17.92 -10.99
C ARG A 118 9.56 -19.08 -11.54
N ARG A 119 10.07 -19.95 -10.65
CA ARG A 119 10.83 -21.14 -11.01
C ARG A 119 9.91 -22.33 -11.26
N ILE A 120 8.78 -22.39 -10.56
CA ILE A 120 7.75 -23.42 -10.73
C ILE A 120 6.42 -22.74 -11.05
N ARG A 121 5.66 -23.35 -11.96
CA ARG A 121 4.34 -22.87 -12.37
C ARG A 121 3.32 -22.97 -11.24
N PHE A 122 2.38 -22.01 -11.22
CA PHE A 122 1.33 -21.91 -10.21
C PHE A 122 0.51 -23.20 -10.07
N GLU A 123 0.16 -23.83 -11.20
CA GLU A 123 -0.73 -24.99 -11.22
C GLU A 123 -0.12 -26.23 -10.54
N ILE A 124 1.21 -26.29 -10.47
CA ILE A 124 1.95 -27.39 -9.84
C ILE A 124 2.23 -27.05 -8.37
N ALA A 125 2.71 -25.84 -8.10
CA ALA A 125 3.18 -25.50 -6.77
C ALA A 125 2.05 -25.24 -5.74
N GLN A 126 0.91 -24.68 -6.17
CA GLN A 126 -0.18 -24.37 -5.23
C GLN A 126 -0.80 -25.63 -4.60
N PRO A 127 -1.18 -26.68 -5.36
CA PRO A 127 -1.70 -27.92 -4.77
C PRO A 127 -0.71 -28.57 -3.81
N ILE A 128 0.57 -28.65 -4.18
CA ILE A 128 1.62 -29.25 -3.34
C ILE A 128 1.75 -28.50 -2.02
N THR A 129 1.77 -27.16 -2.07
CA THR A 129 1.88 -26.31 -0.87
C THR A 129 0.67 -26.48 0.04
N ILE A 130 -0.55 -26.36 -0.50
CA ILE A 130 -1.80 -26.41 0.26
C ILE A 130 -1.97 -27.80 0.90
N ILE A 131 -1.81 -28.87 0.12
CA ILE A 131 -1.97 -30.24 0.60
C ILE A 131 -0.90 -30.55 1.65
N GLY A 132 0.37 -30.20 1.40
CA GLY A 132 1.45 -30.50 2.33
C GLY A 132 1.30 -29.79 3.68
N TRP A 133 0.86 -28.53 3.71
CA TRP A 133 0.57 -27.83 4.97
C TRP A 133 -0.68 -28.36 5.68
N TYR A 134 -1.74 -28.75 4.97
CA TYR A 134 -2.89 -29.41 5.61
C TYR A 134 -2.51 -30.77 6.21
N ILE A 135 -1.70 -31.57 5.52
CA ILE A 135 -1.16 -32.83 6.04
C ILE A 135 -0.33 -32.54 7.30
N SER A 136 0.57 -31.56 7.24
CA SER A 136 1.40 -31.18 8.40
C SER A 136 0.55 -30.77 9.60
N SER A 137 -0.44 -29.89 9.39
CA SER A 137 -1.39 -29.46 10.44
C SER A 137 -2.18 -30.64 11.01
N ALA A 138 -2.72 -31.52 10.16
CA ALA A 138 -3.50 -32.68 10.58
C ALA A 138 -2.65 -33.68 11.39
N LEU A 139 -1.41 -33.92 10.99
CA LEU A 139 -0.48 -34.77 11.74
C LEU A 139 -0.16 -34.18 13.11
N LEU A 140 0.11 -32.88 13.19
CA LEU A 140 0.37 -32.19 14.46
C LEU A 140 -0.86 -32.22 15.39
N ILE A 141 -2.05 -31.92 14.88
CA ILE A 141 -3.30 -32.03 15.66
C ILE A 141 -3.51 -33.48 16.13
N GLY A 142 -3.24 -34.44 15.24
CA GLY A 142 -3.35 -35.87 15.50
C GLY A 142 -2.42 -36.39 16.61
N ILE A 143 -1.31 -35.70 16.90
CA ILE A 143 -0.43 -36.02 18.04
C ILE A 143 -0.69 -35.13 19.26
N LEU A 144 -1.14 -33.88 19.08
CA LEU A 144 -1.52 -32.98 20.17
C LEU A 144 -2.70 -33.52 20.98
N ILE A 145 -3.75 -34.02 20.31
CA ILE A 145 -4.96 -34.52 20.99
C ILE A 145 -4.63 -35.73 21.88
N PRO A 146 -3.95 -36.80 21.41
CA PRO A 146 -3.58 -37.92 22.27
C PRO A 146 -2.66 -37.53 23.42
N VAL A 147 -1.67 -36.65 23.21
CA VAL A 147 -0.78 -36.18 24.28
C VAL A 147 -1.55 -35.36 25.31
N GLY A 148 -2.50 -34.53 24.87
CA GLY A 148 -3.44 -33.82 25.75
C GLY A 148 -4.26 -34.78 26.61
N VAL A 149 -4.86 -35.81 26.01
CA VAL A 149 -5.62 -36.84 26.74
C VAL A 149 -4.74 -37.64 27.70
N LEU A 150 -3.50 -37.95 27.31
CA LEU A 150 -2.54 -38.65 28.16
C LEU A 150 -2.26 -37.87 29.45
N MET A 151 -2.22 -36.53 29.41
CA MET A 151 -1.97 -35.70 30.60
C MET A 151 -3.06 -35.81 31.67
N TYR A 152 -4.31 -36.13 31.31
CA TYR A 152 -5.40 -36.35 32.27
C TYR A 152 -5.32 -37.69 33.01
N LYS A 153 -4.38 -38.57 32.66
CA LYS A 153 -4.21 -39.83 33.39
C LYS A 153 -3.57 -39.59 34.77
N PRO A 154 -3.99 -40.32 35.82
CA PRO A 154 -3.47 -40.13 37.19
C PRO A 154 -1.98 -40.40 37.36
N GLN A 155 -1.32 -41.08 36.39
CA GLN A 155 0.13 -41.27 36.36
C GLN A 155 0.92 -39.99 36.00
N ASN A 156 0.23 -38.96 35.50
CA ASN A 156 0.79 -37.68 35.10
C ASN A 156 0.43 -36.55 36.08
N ASP A 157 -0.13 -36.87 37.26
CA ASP A 157 -0.41 -35.87 38.29
C ASP A 157 0.88 -35.12 38.66
N GLY A 158 0.84 -33.78 38.56
CA GLY A 158 2.00 -32.90 38.79
C GLY A 158 2.96 -32.73 37.60
N ARG A 159 2.60 -33.14 36.37
CA ARG A 159 3.37 -32.84 35.15
C ARG A 159 2.83 -31.59 34.44
N ILE A 160 3.72 -30.80 33.87
CA ILE A 160 3.39 -29.60 33.10
C ILE A 160 3.72 -29.77 31.62
N TYR A 161 3.01 -29.04 30.77
CA TYR A 161 3.36 -28.94 29.36
C TYR A 161 4.66 -28.16 29.19
N SER A 162 5.56 -28.68 28.36
CA SER A 162 6.77 -27.94 27.99
C SER A 162 6.45 -26.90 26.90
N GLN A 163 7.40 -26.01 26.64
CA GLN A 163 7.31 -25.03 25.55
C GLN A 163 7.10 -25.71 24.17
N GLY A 164 7.67 -26.91 23.97
CA GLY A 164 7.58 -27.65 22.71
C GLY A 164 6.14 -28.01 22.31
N TYR A 165 5.28 -28.34 23.29
CA TYR A 165 3.86 -28.61 23.07
C TYR A 165 3.12 -27.37 22.54
N PHE A 166 3.40 -26.20 23.10
CA PHE A 166 2.79 -24.94 22.67
C PHE A 166 3.29 -24.51 21.28
N TYR A 167 4.58 -24.67 20.99
CA TYR A 167 5.11 -24.44 19.65
C TYR A 167 4.48 -25.36 18.59
N ALA A 168 4.22 -26.64 18.90
CA ALA A 168 3.45 -27.52 18.01
C ALA A 168 2.02 -27.02 17.78
N THR A 169 1.37 -26.52 18.83
CA THR A 169 0.02 -25.96 18.75
C THR A 169 -0.02 -24.73 17.85
N PHE A 170 0.93 -23.80 18.01
CA PHE A 170 1.05 -22.62 17.15
C PHE A 170 1.37 -22.99 15.70
N ALA A 171 2.30 -23.91 15.47
CA ALA A 171 2.63 -24.40 14.12
C ALA A 171 1.40 -25.03 13.44
N ALA A 172 0.67 -25.90 14.13
CA ALA A 172 -0.53 -26.55 13.59
C ALA A 172 -1.62 -25.54 13.20
N GLY A 173 -1.88 -24.56 14.08
CA GLY A 173 -2.85 -23.49 13.83
C GLY A 173 -2.43 -22.58 12.67
N LEU A 174 -1.15 -22.19 12.62
CA LEU A 174 -0.62 -21.37 11.53
C LEU A 174 -0.72 -22.10 10.19
N TYR A 175 -0.28 -23.36 10.09
CA TYR A 175 -0.39 -24.15 8.87
C TYR A 175 -1.83 -24.26 8.38
N PHE A 176 -2.78 -24.47 9.30
CA PHE A 176 -4.19 -24.52 8.94
C PHE A 176 -4.69 -23.20 8.38
N ILE A 177 -4.40 -22.08 9.06
CA ILE A 177 -4.85 -20.74 8.65
C ILE A 177 -4.26 -20.38 7.29
N ILE A 178 -2.94 -20.52 7.10
CA ILE A 178 -2.29 -20.14 5.84
C ILE A 178 -2.71 -21.05 4.67
N SER A 179 -2.95 -22.35 4.91
CA SER A 179 -3.53 -23.24 3.90
C SER A 179 -4.96 -22.86 3.53
N ALA A 180 -5.79 -22.47 4.49
CA ALA A 180 -7.15 -22.02 4.23
C ALA A 180 -7.14 -20.74 3.37
N LEU A 181 -6.28 -19.77 3.70
CA LEU A 181 -6.10 -18.57 2.90
C LEU A 181 -5.67 -18.88 1.46
N LEU A 182 -4.65 -19.74 1.27
CA LEU A 182 -4.22 -20.15 -0.07
C LEU A 182 -5.27 -20.97 -0.83
N THR A 183 -6.12 -21.73 -0.12
CA THR A 183 -7.23 -22.46 -0.74
C THR A 183 -8.22 -21.48 -1.38
N VAL A 184 -8.54 -20.38 -0.70
CA VAL A 184 -9.41 -19.32 -1.26
C VAL A 184 -8.75 -18.68 -2.48
N THR A 185 -7.44 -18.41 -2.43
CA THR A 185 -6.70 -17.88 -3.57
C THR A 185 -6.70 -18.84 -4.77
N ALA A 186 -6.41 -20.12 -4.54
CA ALA A 186 -6.40 -21.12 -5.58
C ALA A 186 -7.78 -21.30 -6.20
N TYR A 187 -8.84 -21.33 -5.38
CA TYR A 187 -10.22 -21.40 -5.85
C TYR A 187 -10.60 -20.20 -6.73
N GLY A 188 -10.20 -18.98 -6.34
CA GLY A 188 -10.40 -17.77 -7.16
C GLY A 188 -9.69 -17.83 -8.51
N ALA A 189 -8.47 -18.36 -8.54
CA ALA A 189 -7.69 -18.54 -9.77
C ALA A 189 -8.27 -19.63 -10.69
N TYR A 190 -8.81 -20.71 -10.13
CA TYR A 190 -9.43 -21.79 -10.93
C TYR A 190 -10.78 -21.40 -11.52
N THR A 191 -11.56 -20.59 -10.79
CA THR A 191 -12.88 -20.10 -11.26
C THR A 191 -12.79 -18.93 -12.25
N GLY A 192 -11.58 -18.43 -12.55
CA GLY A 192 -11.36 -17.37 -13.53
C GLY A 192 -11.54 -15.94 -12.98
N HIS A 193 -11.78 -15.78 -11.67
CA HIS A 193 -11.91 -14.47 -11.03
C HIS A 193 -10.56 -13.79 -10.73
N SER A 194 -9.45 -14.52 -10.85
CA SER A 194 -8.11 -14.00 -10.58
C SER A 194 -7.09 -14.60 -11.54
N ALA A 195 -6.07 -13.83 -11.91
CA ALA A 195 -4.98 -14.30 -12.74
C ALA A 195 -4.30 -15.52 -12.12
N ARG A 196 -4.00 -16.52 -12.95
CA ARG A 196 -3.32 -17.77 -12.52
C ARG A 196 -1.83 -17.58 -12.27
N GLU A 197 -1.31 -16.37 -12.39
CA GLU A 197 0.06 -16.03 -12.07
C GLU A 197 0.12 -15.07 -10.88
N PHE A 198 0.94 -15.43 -9.88
CA PHE A 198 1.33 -14.49 -8.84
C PHE A 198 2.27 -13.44 -9.44
N LYS A 199 1.71 -12.35 -9.98
CA LYS A 199 2.47 -11.12 -10.24
C LYS A 199 2.76 -10.41 -8.90
N LEU A 200 3.53 -11.07 -8.03
CA LEU A 200 4.00 -10.51 -6.77
C LEU A 200 5.13 -9.51 -7.04
N THR A 201 5.11 -8.35 -6.38
CA THR A 201 6.18 -7.34 -6.50
C THR A 201 7.50 -7.87 -5.95
N THR A 202 8.60 -7.27 -6.38
CA THR A 202 9.93 -7.54 -5.83
C THR A 202 9.94 -7.42 -4.31
N SER A 203 9.25 -6.40 -3.76
CA SER A 203 9.07 -6.14 -2.32
C SER A 203 8.42 -7.31 -1.56
N GLN A 204 7.52 -8.07 -2.19
CA GLN A 204 6.86 -9.23 -1.57
C GLN A 204 7.80 -10.44 -1.49
N ARG A 205 8.60 -10.65 -2.55
CA ARG A 205 9.59 -11.74 -2.60
C ARG A 205 10.72 -11.49 -1.61
N THR A 206 11.18 -10.24 -1.51
CA THR A 206 12.21 -9.85 -0.54
C THR A 206 11.72 -10.03 0.89
N LEU A 207 10.48 -9.66 1.20
CA LEU A 207 9.93 -9.87 2.55
C LEU A 207 9.93 -11.36 2.93
N MET A 208 9.49 -12.25 2.02
CA MET A 208 9.52 -13.70 2.28
C MET A 208 10.94 -14.19 2.56
N LEU A 209 11.91 -13.86 1.70
CA LEU A 209 13.31 -14.26 1.91
C LEU A 209 13.88 -13.71 3.22
N GLN A 210 13.56 -12.47 3.55
CA GLN A 210 13.96 -11.85 4.81
C GLN A 210 13.35 -12.58 6.02
N THR A 211 12.09 -13.03 5.96
CA THR A 211 11.49 -13.83 7.05
C THR A 211 12.16 -15.20 7.21
N ILE A 212 12.54 -15.87 6.11
CA ILE A 212 13.30 -17.13 6.18
C ILE A 212 14.66 -16.89 6.84
N ILE A 213 15.37 -15.84 6.41
CA ILE A 213 16.67 -15.46 6.98
C ILE A 213 16.54 -15.13 8.47
N LEU A 214 15.49 -14.40 8.87
CA LEU A 214 15.22 -14.08 10.28
C LEU A 214 15.09 -15.34 11.12
N PHE A 215 14.26 -16.32 10.70
CA PHE A 215 14.08 -17.54 11.50
C PHE A 215 15.32 -18.43 11.52
N ILE A 216 16.08 -18.51 10.43
CA ILE A 216 17.38 -19.20 10.44
C ILE A 216 18.33 -18.51 11.42
N TYR A 217 18.36 -17.17 11.42
CA TYR A 217 19.21 -16.39 12.32
C TYR A 217 18.80 -16.52 13.80
N LEU A 218 17.50 -16.51 14.07
CA LEU A 218 16.90 -16.67 15.40
C LEU A 218 17.19 -18.07 15.96
N LEU A 219 16.86 -19.13 15.21
CA LEU A 219 17.09 -20.52 15.67
C LEU A 219 18.58 -20.88 15.70
N GLY A 220 19.37 -20.40 14.74
CA GLY A 220 20.81 -20.60 14.70
C GLY A 220 21.51 -19.93 15.88
N GLY A 221 21.15 -18.67 16.18
CA GLY A 221 21.63 -17.96 17.37
C GLY A 221 21.25 -18.70 18.65
N ALA A 222 19.98 -19.09 18.79
CA ALA A 222 19.52 -19.88 19.94
C ALA A 222 20.29 -21.19 20.12
N ALA A 223 20.60 -21.91 19.03
CA ALA A 223 21.39 -23.14 19.07
C ALA A 223 22.82 -22.88 19.57
N VAL A 224 23.46 -21.81 19.10
CA VAL A 224 24.80 -21.43 19.53
C VAL A 224 24.82 -21.11 21.04
N TYR A 225 23.90 -20.28 21.52
CA TYR A 225 23.83 -19.90 22.94
C TYR A 225 23.38 -21.04 23.86
N ALA A 226 22.51 -21.94 23.39
CA ALA A 226 22.17 -23.15 24.15
C ALA A 226 23.40 -24.01 24.47
N ASN A 227 24.35 -24.11 23.54
CA ASN A 227 25.59 -24.87 23.75
C ASN A 227 26.61 -24.13 24.62
N ILE A 228 26.72 -22.80 24.46
CA ILE A 228 27.73 -21.99 25.17
C ILE A 228 27.34 -21.75 26.63
N GLU A 229 26.09 -21.36 26.86
CA GLU A 229 25.59 -20.98 28.20
C GLU A 229 24.93 -22.15 28.94
N GLY A 230 24.77 -23.31 28.28
CA GLY A 230 24.12 -24.48 28.86
C GLY A 230 22.61 -24.32 29.07
N TRP A 231 22.00 -23.32 28.43
CA TRP A 231 20.56 -23.11 28.49
C TRP A 231 19.80 -24.16 27.70
N ARG A 232 18.54 -24.40 28.11
CA ARG A 232 17.61 -25.17 27.31
C ARG A 232 17.42 -24.48 25.96
N PHE A 233 17.45 -25.24 24.87
CA PHE A 233 17.30 -24.68 23.52
C PHE A 233 16.11 -23.73 23.38
N LEU A 234 14.92 -24.09 23.89
CA LEU A 234 13.74 -23.23 23.80
C LEU A 234 13.81 -21.98 24.69
N ASP A 235 14.53 -22.03 25.82
CA ASP A 235 14.84 -20.83 26.61
C ASP A 235 15.84 -19.93 25.86
N SER A 236 16.80 -20.50 25.12
CA SER A 236 17.68 -19.75 24.22
C SER A 236 16.93 -19.15 23.04
N VAL A 237 15.87 -19.79 22.54
CA VAL A 237 14.98 -19.22 21.50
C VAL A 237 14.24 -18.01 22.05
N TYR A 238 13.70 -18.11 23.26
CA TYR A 238 13.08 -16.98 23.96
C TYR A 238 14.07 -15.82 24.18
N TRP A 239 15.30 -16.13 24.61
CA TRP A 239 16.37 -15.15 24.75
C TRP A 239 16.76 -14.48 23.43
N ALA A 240 16.95 -15.28 22.39
CA ALA A 240 17.31 -14.81 21.05
C ALA A 240 16.24 -13.86 20.52
N ASP A 241 14.96 -14.21 20.67
CA ASP A 241 13.83 -13.40 20.23
C ASP A 241 13.83 -12.00 20.85
N TYR A 242 13.84 -11.87 22.19
CA TYR A 242 13.80 -10.55 22.82
C TYR A 242 15.09 -9.74 22.62
N THR A 243 16.22 -10.41 22.32
CA THR A 243 17.48 -9.76 21.99
C THR A 243 17.43 -9.19 20.56
N LEU A 244 16.95 -9.98 19.59
CA LEU A 244 16.79 -9.56 18.20
C LEU A 244 15.75 -8.44 18.03
N LEU A 245 14.67 -8.52 18.79
CA LEU A 245 13.60 -7.52 18.81
C LEU A 245 13.93 -6.30 19.67
N THR A 246 15.14 -6.21 20.24
CA THR A 246 15.62 -5.07 21.04
C THR A 246 14.79 -4.78 22.30
N ILE A 247 14.03 -5.76 22.79
CA ILE A 247 13.20 -5.62 23.99
C ILE A 247 14.08 -5.68 25.24
N GLY A 248 14.97 -6.67 25.33
CA GLY A 248 15.98 -6.72 26.40
C GLY A 248 15.47 -6.97 27.82
N VAL A 249 14.47 -7.85 28.01
CA VAL A 249 13.86 -8.16 29.33
C VAL A 249 14.88 -8.57 30.41
N GLY A 250 16.02 -9.16 30.01
CA GLY A 250 17.17 -9.34 30.90
C GLY A 250 17.09 -10.50 31.89
N ASN A 251 16.10 -11.39 31.77
CA ASN A 251 16.00 -12.56 32.65
C ASN A 251 16.96 -13.70 32.25
N PHE A 252 17.35 -13.78 30.98
CA PHE A 252 18.48 -14.60 30.51
C PHE A 252 19.59 -13.67 30.00
N ILE A 253 20.81 -13.81 30.51
CA ILE A 253 21.93 -12.94 30.14
C ILE A 253 23.17 -13.82 29.95
N PRO A 254 23.92 -13.69 28.84
CA PRO A 254 25.16 -14.42 28.65
C PRO A 254 26.14 -14.14 29.80
N GLU A 255 26.53 -15.19 30.52
CA GLU A 255 27.48 -15.10 31.62
C GLU A 255 28.91 -15.37 31.13
N THR A 256 29.06 -16.20 30.11
CA THR A 256 30.39 -16.55 29.57
C THR A 256 31.03 -15.39 28.82
N HIS A 257 32.36 -15.30 28.89
CA HIS A 257 33.13 -14.31 28.11
C HIS A 257 32.90 -14.46 26.61
N LEU A 258 32.78 -15.71 26.13
CA LEU A 258 32.55 -16.01 24.73
C LEU A 258 31.13 -15.61 24.31
N GLY A 259 30.10 -15.91 25.11
CA GLY A 259 28.73 -15.49 24.87
C GLY A 259 28.60 -13.96 24.81
N ARG A 260 29.20 -13.24 25.76
CA ARG A 260 29.24 -11.76 25.73
C ARG A 260 29.99 -11.21 24.52
N GLY A 261 31.07 -11.86 24.09
CA GLY A 261 31.81 -11.47 22.88
C GLY A 261 31.01 -11.68 21.59
N LEU A 262 30.29 -12.80 21.48
CA LEU A 262 29.43 -13.10 20.33
C LEU A 262 28.15 -12.25 20.29
N LEU A 263 27.73 -11.67 21.42
CA LEU A 263 26.56 -10.82 21.50
C LEU A 263 26.68 -9.57 20.63
N PHE A 264 27.86 -8.96 20.54
CA PHE A 264 28.06 -7.75 19.73
C PHE A 264 27.71 -7.95 18.25
N PRO A 265 28.32 -8.90 17.51
CA PRO A 265 27.95 -9.14 16.11
C PRO A 265 26.54 -9.73 15.97
N TYR A 266 26.07 -10.50 16.96
CA TYR A 266 24.73 -11.10 16.92
C TYR A 266 23.62 -10.05 17.00
N ALA A 267 23.72 -9.11 17.94
CA ALA A 267 22.74 -8.04 18.10
C ALA A 267 22.72 -7.11 16.89
N VAL A 268 23.89 -6.73 16.35
CA VAL A 268 23.98 -5.87 15.15
C VAL A 268 23.34 -6.55 13.94
N GLY A 269 23.65 -7.82 13.69
CA GLY A 269 23.05 -8.57 12.59
C GLY A 269 21.53 -8.68 12.72
N GLY A 270 21.05 -8.93 13.94
CA GLY A 270 19.62 -8.97 14.25
C GLY A 270 18.89 -7.67 13.96
N ILE A 271 19.41 -6.55 14.46
CA ILE A 271 18.83 -5.21 14.24
C ILE A 271 18.78 -4.87 12.76
N VAL A 272 19.81 -5.22 11.99
CA VAL A 272 19.83 -5.01 10.53
C VAL A 272 18.74 -5.83 9.85
N VAL A 273 18.61 -7.12 10.16
CA VAL A 273 17.57 -7.99 9.59
C VAL A 273 16.17 -7.47 9.94
N LEU A 274 15.96 -7.05 11.19
CA LEU A 274 14.70 -6.47 11.66
C LEU A 274 14.37 -5.17 10.90
N GLY A 275 15.33 -4.25 10.76
CA GLY A 275 15.16 -3.01 10.02
C GLY A 275 14.83 -3.22 8.55
N LEU A 276 15.44 -4.23 7.91
CA LEU A 276 15.11 -4.61 6.53
C LEU A 276 13.68 -5.14 6.41
N ILE A 277 13.23 -5.98 7.35
CA ILE A 277 11.86 -6.50 7.38
C ILE A 277 10.86 -5.36 7.56
N ILE A 278 11.10 -4.47 8.52
CA ILE A 278 10.27 -3.29 8.77
C ILE A 278 10.16 -2.42 7.52
N SER A 279 11.29 -2.15 6.85
CA SER A 279 11.32 -1.38 5.61
C SER A 279 10.51 -2.05 4.50
N SER A 280 10.67 -3.36 4.30
CA SER A 280 9.89 -4.13 3.33
C SER A 280 8.40 -4.11 3.65
N ILE A 281 8.00 -4.30 4.91
CA ILE A 281 6.59 -4.25 5.33
C ILE A 281 6.01 -2.86 5.05
N ARG A 282 6.75 -1.79 5.38
CA ARG A 282 6.33 -0.41 5.09
C ARG A 282 6.12 -0.21 3.59
N THR A 283 7.10 -0.60 2.78
CA THR A 283 7.02 -0.50 1.32
C THR A 283 5.82 -1.25 0.76
N LEU A 284 5.51 -2.45 1.28
CA LEU A 284 4.34 -3.22 0.88
C LEU A 284 3.00 -2.57 1.22
N MET A 285 2.91 -1.96 2.40
CA MET A 285 1.71 -1.20 2.78
C MET A 285 1.56 0.06 1.90
N LEU A 286 2.68 0.70 1.56
CA LEU A 286 2.71 1.91 0.73
C LEU A 286 2.42 1.65 -0.76
N GLU A 287 2.86 0.52 -1.32
CA GLU A 287 2.70 0.20 -2.75
C GLU A 287 1.24 -0.17 -3.08
N ARG A 288 0.62 -1.11 -2.35
CA ARG A 288 -0.64 -1.74 -2.80
C ARG A 288 -1.87 -1.45 -1.94
N GLY A 289 -1.71 -1.38 -0.61
CA GLY A 289 -2.82 -1.05 0.28
C GLY A 289 -3.28 0.40 0.10
N ARG A 290 -2.31 1.27 -0.17
CA ARG A 290 -2.50 2.71 -0.26
C ARG A 290 -3.21 3.16 -1.53
N GLN A 291 -2.81 2.65 -2.70
CA GLN A 291 -3.39 3.03 -3.99
C GLN A 291 -4.85 2.60 -4.08
N LYS A 292 -5.15 1.30 -3.85
CA LYS A 292 -6.52 0.81 -4.03
C LYS A 292 -7.52 1.39 -3.03
N ILE A 293 -7.11 1.57 -1.77
CA ILE A 293 -7.96 2.23 -0.76
C ILE A 293 -8.13 3.71 -1.12
N ALA A 294 -7.08 4.38 -1.62
CA ALA A 294 -7.20 5.75 -2.10
C ALA A 294 -8.17 5.87 -3.28
N ASP A 295 -8.15 4.96 -4.26
CA ASP A 295 -9.07 4.98 -5.39
C ASP A 295 -10.52 4.77 -4.95
N LEU A 296 -10.76 3.81 -4.05
CA LEU A 296 -12.08 3.54 -3.49
C LEU A 296 -12.62 4.73 -2.71
N LEU A 297 -11.80 5.33 -1.85
CA LEU A 297 -12.18 6.52 -1.08
C LEU A 297 -12.39 7.73 -1.97
N THR A 298 -11.57 7.89 -3.02
CA THR A 298 -11.69 8.97 -3.99
C THR A 298 -12.99 8.83 -4.77
N ALA A 299 -13.32 7.62 -5.25
CA ALA A 299 -14.58 7.36 -5.94
C ALA A 299 -15.80 7.60 -5.04
N HIS A 300 -15.74 7.16 -3.78
CA HIS A 300 -16.83 7.38 -2.83
C HIS A 300 -17.01 8.87 -2.49
N THR A 301 -15.91 9.56 -2.21
CA THR A 301 -15.90 11.00 -1.89
C THR A 301 -16.35 11.84 -3.09
N HIS A 302 -15.90 11.48 -4.29
CA HIS A 302 -16.34 12.07 -5.55
C HIS A 302 -17.85 11.98 -5.71
N ARG A 303 -18.44 10.79 -5.60
CA ARG A 303 -19.89 10.58 -5.72
C ARG A 303 -20.67 11.43 -4.71
N LEU A 304 -20.26 11.41 -3.44
CA LEU A 304 -20.94 12.17 -2.38
C LEU A 304 -20.88 13.67 -2.62
N LEU A 305 -19.70 14.20 -2.93
CA LEU A 305 -19.52 15.64 -3.11
C LEU A 305 -20.11 16.16 -4.41
N VAL A 306 -20.08 15.38 -5.49
CA VAL A 306 -20.71 15.77 -6.76
C VAL A 306 -22.22 15.78 -6.61
N LYS A 307 -22.82 14.71 -6.06
CA LYS A 307 -24.28 14.65 -5.80
C LYS A 307 -24.74 15.81 -4.93
N GLU A 308 -23.96 16.16 -3.92
CA GLU A 308 -24.29 17.26 -3.02
C GLU A 308 -24.03 18.63 -3.62
N ALA A 309 -23.02 18.79 -4.49
CA ALA A 309 -22.74 20.06 -5.16
C ALA A 309 -23.82 20.48 -6.17
N PHE A 310 -24.62 19.53 -6.65
CA PHE A 310 -25.85 19.77 -7.42
C PHE A 310 -27.11 19.90 -6.53
N SER A 311 -27.02 19.62 -5.23
CA SER A 311 -28.13 19.70 -4.28
C SER A 311 -28.12 21.05 -3.56
N ASP A 312 -29.27 21.72 -3.39
CA ASP A 312 -29.38 23.05 -2.74
C ASP A 312 -29.28 23.00 -1.20
N ASN A 313 -28.39 22.14 -0.69
CA ASN A 313 -28.29 21.84 0.74
C ASN A 313 -27.30 22.78 1.43
N ASN A 314 -27.83 23.72 2.23
CA ASN A 314 -27.07 24.81 2.84
C ASN A 314 -25.92 24.39 3.79
N ARG A 315 -25.88 23.13 4.27
CA ARG A 315 -24.88 22.65 5.25
C ARG A 315 -23.50 22.43 4.64
N LEU A 316 -23.43 22.04 3.36
CA LEU A 316 -22.19 21.65 2.68
C LEU A 316 -21.66 22.71 1.71
N ARG A 317 -22.38 23.84 1.51
CA ARG A 317 -21.88 25.09 0.86
C ARG A 317 -20.55 25.59 1.44
N ARG A 318 -20.27 25.27 2.71
CA ARG A 318 -18.98 25.62 3.33
C ARG A 318 -17.82 24.82 2.76
N LEU A 319 -18.06 23.59 2.30
CA LEU A 319 -17.06 22.61 1.88
C LEU A 319 -16.84 22.59 0.37
N VAL A 320 -17.85 22.83 -0.47
CA VAL A 320 -17.76 22.81 -1.94
C VAL A 320 -18.55 23.98 -2.56
N PRO A 321 -18.10 24.60 -3.67
CA PRO A 321 -18.87 25.62 -4.40
C PRO A 321 -20.15 25.04 -5.03
N ASP A 322 -21.23 25.84 -5.07
CA ASP A 322 -22.46 25.44 -5.79
C ASP A 322 -22.18 25.31 -7.29
N LEU A 323 -22.51 24.13 -7.84
CA LEU A 323 -22.46 23.86 -9.28
C LEU A 323 -23.83 24.15 -9.90
N PRO A 324 -23.91 24.98 -10.96
CA PRO A 324 -25.17 25.29 -11.59
C PRO A 324 -25.73 24.07 -12.33
N ASP A 325 -27.01 23.80 -12.08
CA ASP A 325 -27.74 22.72 -12.73
C ASP A 325 -27.94 23.03 -14.21
N THR A 326 -27.49 22.14 -15.10
CA THR A 326 -27.52 22.33 -16.56
C THR A 326 -28.92 22.59 -17.13
N ASN A 327 -29.96 22.23 -16.37
CA ASN A 327 -31.37 22.38 -16.75
C ASN A 327 -31.99 23.74 -16.35
N ASN A 328 -31.33 24.54 -15.53
CA ASN A 328 -31.86 25.83 -15.07
C ASN A 328 -31.31 26.99 -15.92
N SER A 329 -32.05 27.35 -16.98
CA SER A 329 -31.69 28.36 -17.98
C SER A 329 -31.57 29.81 -17.48
N ASN A 330 -31.85 30.07 -16.20
CA ASN A 330 -31.89 31.43 -15.64
C ASN A 330 -30.55 31.95 -15.10
N THR A 331 -29.49 31.14 -15.08
CA THR A 331 -28.15 31.58 -14.62
C THR A 331 -27.14 31.45 -15.75
N GLN A 332 -26.95 32.51 -16.54
CA GLN A 332 -25.85 32.60 -17.51
C GLN A 332 -24.52 32.77 -16.76
N ILE A 333 -23.99 31.68 -16.22
CA ILE A 333 -22.63 31.65 -15.68
C ILE A 333 -21.67 31.46 -16.85
N SER A 334 -20.60 32.25 -16.89
CA SER A 334 -19.54 32.12 -17.90
C SER A 334 -18.97 30.70 -17.89
N LYS A 335 -18.72 30.10 -19.06
CA LYS A 335 -18.16 28.73 -19.17
C LYS A 335 -16.88 28.56 -18.33
N ARG A 336 -16.03 29.59 -18.33
CA ARG A 336 -14.79 29.66 -17.53
C ARG A 336 -15.06 29.55 -16.03
N GLU A 337 -16.09 30.22 -15.54
CA GLU A 337 -16.48 30.22 -14.13
C GLU A 337 -17.08 28.86 -13.71
N ARG A 338 -17.80 28.19 -14.62
CA ARG A 338 -18.26 26.81 -14.40
C ARG A 338 -17.07 25.85 -14.25
N GLN A 339 -16.15 25.83 -15.20
CA GLN A 339 -14.97 24.95 -15.18
C GLN A 339 -14.09 25.21 -13.94
N LYS A 340 -13.95 26.46 -13.51
CA LYS A 340 -13.27 26.84 -12.27
C LYS A 340 -13.91 26.20 -11.03
N ARG A 341 -15.24 26.27 -10.91
CA ARG A 341 -15.96 25.66 -9.77
C ARG A 341 -15.85 24.14 -9.79
N GLU A 342 -15.91 23.53 -10.96
CA GLU A 342 -15.72 22.08 -11.12
C GLU A 342 -14.29 21.68 -10.70
N PHE A 343 -13.26 22.42 -11.13
CA PHE A 343 -11.87 22.19 -10.72
C PHE A 343 -11.66 22.31 -9.21
N VAL A 344 -12.16 23.38 -8.59
CA VAL A 344 -12.07 23.59 -7.14
C VAL A 344 -12.75 22.46 -6.37
N THR A 345 -13.91 22.00 -6.87
CA THR A 345 -14.63 20.85 -6.31
C THR A 345 -13.77 19.58 -6.36
N MET A 346 -13.13 19.29 -7.49
CA MET A 346 -12.29 18.11 -7.66
C MET A 346 -11.00 18.16 -6.83
N ARG A 347 -10.35 19.33 -6.74
CA ARG A 347 -9.24 19.57 -5.81
C ARG A 347 -9.64 19.27 -4.37
N ARG A 348 -10.85 19.70 -3.98
CA ARG A 348 -11.38 19.42 -2.64
C ARG A 348 -11.65 17.94 -2.41
N VAL A 349 -12.26 17.26 -3.39
CA VAL A 349 -12.46 15.80 -3.38
C VAL A 349 -11.14 15.09 -3.15
N ARG A 350 -10.10 15.40 -3.93
CA ARG A 350 -8.77 14.78 -3.83
C ARG A 350 -8.12 15.02 -2.46
N GLN A 351 -8.20 16.23 -1.93
CA GLN A 351 -7.64 16.55 -0.61
C GLN A 351 -8.38 15.83 0.53
N LEU A 352 -9.71 15.83 0.50
CA LEU A 352 -10.52 15.12 1.49
C LEU A 352 -10.27 13.61 1.44
N ALA A 353 -10.24 13.02 0.24
CA ALA A 353 -9.92 11.62 0.05
C ALA A 353 -8.53 11.26 0.58
N THR A 354 -7.52 12.11 0.33
CA THR A 354 -6.16 11.91 0.85
C THR A 354 -6.10 11.95 2.38
N VAL A 355 -6.80 12.89 3.01
CA VAL A 355 -6.86 13.01 4.48
C VAL A 355 -7.62 11.83 5.09
N GLN A 356 -8.79 11.49 4.54
CA GLN A 356 -9.58 10.33 4.97
C GLN A 356 -8.77 9.05 4.87
N TYR A 357 -8.06 8.85 3.75
CA TYR A 357 -7.15 7.72 3.56
C TYR A 357 -6.09 7.63 4.67
N LYS A 358 -5.38 8.73 4.94
CA LYS A 358 -4.34 8.76 5.99
C LYS A 358 -4.94 8.47 7.37
N LEU A 359 -6.11 9.03 7.67
CA LEU A 359 -6.82 8.83 8.94
C LEU A 359 -7.29 7.38 9.10
N ILE A 360 -7.84 6.77 8.04
CA ILE A 360 -8.27 5.36 8.04
C ILE A 360 -7.06 4.44 8.22
N SER A 361 -5.96 4.68 7.50
CA SER A 361 -4.72 3.91 7.65
C SER A 361 -4.19 4.00 9.09
N LEU A 362 -4.17 5.20 9.65
CA LEU A 362 -3.78 5.44 11.04
C LEU A 362 -4.70 4.69 12.01
N ALA A 363 -6.02 4.84 11.86
CA ALA A 363 -7.02 4.19 12.71
C ALA A 363 -6.91 2.66 12.66
N VAL A 364 -6.75 2.07 11.47
CA VAL A 364 -6.56 0.62 11.29
C VAL A 364 -5.28 0.15 12.00
N SER A 365 -4.16 0.84 11.79
CA SER A 365 -2.91 0.48 12.47
C SER A 365 -3.00 0.62 13.99
N PHE A 366 -3.73 1.63 14.48
CA PHE A 366 -3.96 1.83 15.91
C PHE A 366 -4.85 0.74 16.50
N VAL A 367 -5.91 0.34 15.80
CA VAL A 367 -6.79 -0.77 16.23
C VAL A 367 -6.03 -2.09 16.28
N ILE A 368 -5.19 -2.39 15.28
CA ILE A 368 -4.35 -3.61 15.29
C ILE A 368 -3.37 -3.59 16.47
N TRP A 369 -2.69 -2.46 16.68
CA TRP A 369 -1.77 -2.28 17.80
C TRP A 369 -2.47 -2.44 19.16
N MET A 370 -3.62 -1.79 19.34
CA MET A 370 -4.43 -1.89 20.55
C MET A 370 -4.92 -3.33 20.78
N ALA A 371 -5.35 -4.02 19.72
CA ALA A 371 -5.76 -5.41 19.81
C ALA A 371 -4.60 -6.32 20.23
N MET A 372 -3.40 -6.16 19.65
CA MET A 372 -2.22 -6.93 20.05
C MET A 372 -1.85 -6.68 21.51
N TRP A 373 -1.95 -5.45 21.98
CA TRP A 373 -1.68 -5.09 23.37
C TRP A 373 -2.68 -5.74 24.34
N LEU A 374 -3.99 -5.54 24.12
CA LEU A 374 -5.04 -6.01 25.03
C LEU A 374 -5.19 -7.53 25.01
N ILE A 375 -5.14 -8.15 23.83
CA ILE A 375 -5.22 -9.62 23.69
C ILE A 375 -3.95 -10.26 24.27
N GLY A 376 -2.78 -9.69 23.99
CA GLY A 376 -1.51 -10.15 24.58
C GLY A 376 -1.56 -10.14 26.10
N ALA A 377 -2.04 -9.05 26.70
CA ALA A 377 -2.22 -8.93 28.15
C ALA A 377 -3.16 -10.00 28.73
N VAL A 378 -4.26 -10.33 28.05
CA VAL A 378 -5.18 -11.39 28.49
C VAL A 378 -4.49 -12.75 28.52
N VAL A 379 -3.68 -13.07 27.50
CA VAL A 379 -2.97 -14.34 27.45
C VAL A 379 -1.89 -14.42 28.53
N PHE A 380 -1.09 -13.36 28.72
CA PHE A 380 -0.07 -13.32 29.78
C PHE A 380 -0.67 -13.40 31.18
N TRP A 381 -1.78 -12.70 31.41
CA TRP A 381 -2.54 -12.80 32.65
C TRP A 381 -2.99 -14.24 32.93
N ARG A 382 -3.49 -14.93 31.90
CA ARG A 382 -3.96 -16.31 32.05
C ARG A 382 -2.83 -17.32 32.17
N SER A 383 -1.68 -17.09 31.51
CA SER A 383 -0.54 -18.00 31.52
C SER A 383 0.25 -17.93 32.83
N GLU A 384 0.33 -16.75 33.46
CA GLU A 384 1.09 -16.53 34.71
C GLU A 384 0.19 -16.55 35.97
N ASP A 385 -0.94 -17.25 35.91
CA ASP A 385 -1.91 -17.39 37.01
C ASP A 385 -1.27 -17.95 38.30
N GLU A 386 -0.27 -18.83 38.17
CA GLU A 386 0.51 -19.38 39.30
C GLU A 386 1.23 -18.29 40.12
N ARG A 387 1.61 -17.17 39.48
CA ARG A 387 2.22 -16.01 40.15
C ARG A 387 1.22 -14.96 40.61
N LYS A 388 -0.07 -15.16 40.34
CA LYS A 388 -1.15 -14.22 40.67
C LYS A 388 -0.91 -12.83 40.10
N TRP A 389 -0.39 -12.74 38.87
CA TRP A 389 -0.37 -11.46 38.16
C TRP A 389 -1.79 -10.91 38.07
N SER A 390 -1.95 -9.64 38.41
CA SER A 390 -3.14 -8.88 38.09
C SER A 390 -3.20 -8.63 36.59
N TYR A 391 -4.40 -8.41 36.07
CA TYR A 391 -4.55 -8.04 34.65
C TYR A 391 -3.78 -6.75 34.31
N PHE A 392 -3.68 -5.80 35.26
CA PHE A 392 -2.93 -4.57 35.06
C PHE A 392 -1.42 -4.81 34.94
N GLU A 393 -0.84 -5.72 35.73
CA GLU A 393 0.58 -6.08 35.61
C GLU A 393 0.85 -6.76 34.25
N ALA A 394 -0.04 -7.64 33.79
CA ALA A 394 0.04 -8.23 32.47
C ALA A 394 -0.11 -7.18 31.34
N LEU A 395 -0.99 -6.18 31.53
CA LEU A 395 -1.17 -5.05 30.62
C LEU A 395 0.09 -4.17 30.56
N TYR A 396 0.68 -3.86 31.72
CA TYR A 396 1.92 -3.10 31.86
C TYR A 396 3.08 -3.83 31.19
N PHE A 397 3.26 -5.12 31.49
CA PHE A 397 4.28 -5.97 30.87
C PHE A 397 4.12 -6.01 29.34
N ALA A 398 2.90 -6.22 28.85
CA ALA A 398 2.64 -6.23 27.42
C ALA A 398 2.94 -4.87 26.79
N TYR A 399 2.63 -3.76 27.46
CA TYR A 399 2.92 -2.40 26.98
C TYR A 399 4.43 -2.13 26.87
N THR A 400 5.19 -2.38 27.95
CA THR A 400 6.64 -2.13 28.01
C THR A 400 7.40 -3.04 27.05
N THR A 401 6.92 -4.26 26.84
CA THR A 401 7.48 -5.20 25.87
C THR A 401 7.16 -4.77 24.43
N LEU A 402 5.91 -4.39 24.16
CA LEU A 402 5.46 -3.97 22.83
C LEU A 402 6.20 -2.72 22.33
N LEU A 403 6.53 -1.81 23.24
CA LEU A 403 7.32 -0.61 22.96
C LEU A 403 8.84 -0.84 23.03
N THR A 404 9.29 -2.09 23.17
CA THR A 404 10.70 -2.47 23.29
C THR A 404 11.44 -1.68 24.38
N ILE A 405 10.77 -1.38 25.49
CA ILE A 405 11.36 -0.73 26.68
C ILE A 405 11.99 -1.80 27.60
N GLY A 406 11.24 -2.86 27.86
CA GLY A 406 11.71 -4.08 28.55
C GLY A 406 12.44 -3.85 29.87
N TYR A 407 11.81 -3.22 30.86
CA TYR A 407 12.43 -2.96 32.17
C TYR A 407 12.91 -4.23 32.91
N GLY A 408 12.33 -5.39 32.60
CA GLY A 408 12.74 -6.67 33.20
C GLY A 408 12.20 -6.94 34.60
N ASP A 409 11.29 -6.11 35.09
CA ASP A 409 10.61 -6.26 36.37
C ASP A 409 9.51 -7.34 36.35
N PHE A 410 8.79 -7.44 35.23
CA PHE A 410 7.88 -8.55 34.92
C PHE A 410 8.36 -9.32 33.70
N TYR A 411 8.28 -10.64 33.76
CA TYR A 411 8.60 -11.52 32.64
C TYR A 411 7.94 -12.89 32.78
N PRO A 412 7.54 -13.53 31.66
CA PRO A 412 6.91 -14.83 31.68
C PRO A 412 7.92 -15.91 32.03
N ILE A 413 7.50 -16.84 32.88
CA ILE A 413 8.32 -18.00 33.28
C ILE A 413 7.59 -19.30 32.96
N SER A 414 6.25 -19.27 32.88
CA SER A 414 5.45 -20.41 32.44
C SER A 414 5.85 -20.84 31.02
N SER A 415 5.75 -22.14 30.74
CA SER A 415 6.03 -22.68 29.40
C SER A 415 5.15 -22.05 28.33
N LEU A 416 3.87 -21.80 28.65
CA LEU A 416 2.95 -21.11 27.74
C LEU A 416 3.35 -19.64 27.55
N GLY A 417 3.63 -18.93 28.64
CA GLY A 417 3.99 -17.51 28.60
C GLY A 417 5.24 -17.24 27.78
N LYS A 418 6.30 -18.06 27.94
CA LYS A 418 7.53 -17.94 27.14
C LYS A 418 7.30 -18.24 25.66
N ALA A 419 6.59 -19.31 25.34
CA ALA A 419 6.32 -19.67 23.94
C ALA A 419 5.38 -18.65 23.26
N PHE A 420 4.36 -18.18 23.98
CA PHE A 420 3.46 -17.14 23.52
C PHE A 420 4.17 -15.81 23.34
N PHE A 421 5.10 -15.45 24.24
CA PHE A 421 5.92 -14.25 24.09
C PHE A 421 6.62 -14.23 22.74
N VAL A 422 7.34 -15.31 22.38
CA VAL A 422 8.05 -15.40 21.09
C VAL A 422 7.08 -15.28 19.92
N PHE A 423 5.92 -15.95 19.99
CA PHE A 423 4.93 -15.86 18.93
C PHE A 423 4.35 -14.44 18.77
N TRP A 424 4.00 -13.82 19.89
CA TRP A 424 3.34 -12.53 19.93
C TRP A 424 4.29 -11.39 19.59
N SER A 425 5.51 -11.37 20.14
CA SER A 425 6.53 -10.33 19.96
C SER A 425 6.92 -10.17 18.48
N LEU A 426 7.08 -11.28 17.75
CA LEU A 426 7.39 -11.31 16.31
C LEU A 426 6.32 -10.63 15.44
N LEU A 427 5.08 -10.53 15.94
CA LEU A 427 3.98 -9.84 15.26
C LEU A 427 3.80 -8.42 15.80
N ALA A 428 3.98 -8.24 17.10
CA ALA A 428 3.65 -7.01 17.78
C ALA A 428 4.68 -5.89 17.54
N VAL A 429 5.98 -6.23 17.44
CA VAL A 429 7.06 -5.25 17.17
C VAL A 429 6.95 -4.65 15.75
N PRO A 430 6.71 -5.43 14.68
CA PRO A 430 6.37 -4.84 13.37
C PRO A 430 5.11 -3.97 13.41
N ALA A 431 4.08 -4.36 14.17
CA ALA A 431 2.82 -3.62 14.26
C ALA A 431 2.98 -2.22 14.87
N ILE A 432 3.74 -2.06 15.96
CA ILE A 432 4.04 -0.74 16.53
C ILE A 432 4.85 0.10 15.54
N THR A 433 5.79 -0.50 14.80
CA THR A 433 6.61 0.26 13.85
C THR A 433 5.79 0.82 12.69
N ILE A 434 4.81 0.05 12.21
CA ILE A 434 3.83 0.52 11.23
C ILE A 434 3.02 1.69 11.79
N LEU A 435 2.54 1.58 13.04
CA LEU A 435 1.80 2.65 13.70
C LEU A 435 2.64 3.93 13.81
N ILE A 436 3.90 3.82 14.26
CA ILE A 436 4.84 4.96 14.33
C ILE A 436 5.04 5.58 12.96
N SER A 437 5.19 4.78 11.91
CA SER A 437 5.35 5.28 10.53
C SER A 437 4.10 6.04 10.06
N ASN A 438 2.90 5.52 10.31
CA ASN A 438 1.64 6.17 9.93
C ASN A 438 1.40 7.47 10.71
N ILE A 439 1.76 7.45 12.00
CA ILE A 439 1.77 8.65 12.84
C ILE A 439 2.75 9.67 12.27
N GLY A 440 3.98 9.27 11.91
CA GLY A 440 4.98 10.13 11.29
C GLY A 440 4.48 10.79 9.99
N ASP A 441 3.98 9.99 9.05
CA ASP A 441 3.49 10.48 7.74
C ASP A 441 2.28 11.45 7.87
N THR A 442 1.59 11.41 9.01
CA THR A 442 0.47 12.31 9.34
C THR A 442 0.93 13.54 10.14
N LEU A 443 1.76 13.35 11.17
CA LEU A 443 2.19 14.39 12.10
C LEU A 443 3.35 15.23 11.60
N ILE A 444 4.16 14.81 10.62
CA ILE A 444 5.32 15.59 10.14
C ILE A 444 4.90 17.01 9.70
N ARG A 445 3.73 17.17 9.08
CA ARG A 445 3.21 18.49 8.70
C ARG A 445 2.84 19.30 9.95
N SER A 446 2.05 18.72 10.85
CA SER A 446 1.63 19.39 12.09
C SER A 446 2.80 19.74 13.01
N ILE A 447 3.81 18.88 13.11
CA ILE A 447 5.01 19.14 13.92
C ILE A 447 5.86 20.22 13.28
N ARG A 448 6.04 20.22 11.94
CA ARG A 448 6.75 21.30 11.25
C ARG A 448 6.03 22.63 11.46
N ASP A 449 4.72 22.66 11.28
CA ASP A 449 3.92 23.87 11.42
C ASP A 449 3.91 24.35 12.89
N LEU A 450 3.84 23.45 13.86
CA LEU A 450 4.00 23.75 15.29
C LEU A 450 5.41 24.21 15.63
N THR A 451 6.45 23.63 15.03
CA THR A 451 7.85 24.01 15.26
C THR A 451 8.14 25.39 14.68
N LEU A 452 7.59 25.70 13.50
CA LEU A 452 7.66 27.03 12.90
C LEU A 452 6.88 28.03 13.74
N PHE A 453 5.67 27.68 14.18
CA PHE A 453 4.88 28.50 15.09
C PHE A 453 5.61 28.78 16.41
N LEU A 454 6.18 27.76 17.05
CA LEU A 454 6.96 27.90 18.27
C LEU A 454 8.26 28.68 18.03
N GLY A 455 8.92 28.47 16.89
CA GLY A 455 10.11 29.21 16.46
C GLY A 455 9.81 30.69 16.23
N GLU A 456 8.66 31.02 15.65
CA GLU A 456 8.12 32.38 15.55
C GLU A 456 7.75 32.97 16.91
N ILE A 457 7.27 32.16 17.86
CA ILE A 457 7.01 32.62 19.23
C ILE A 457 8.30 32.93 19.99
N THR A 458 9.38 32.18 19.75
CA THR A 458 10.55 32.21 20.64
C THR A 458 11.80 32.86 20.05
N ILE A 459 12.01 32.85 18.72
CA ILE A 459 13.32 33.19 18.12
C ILE A 459 13.23 33.97 16.79
N LEU A 460 12.26 33.70 15.91
CA LEU A 460 12.17 34.33 14.59
C LEU A 460 11.53 35.73 14.67
N PRO A 461 12.16 36.78 14.11
CA PRO A 461 11.57 38.11 14.07
C PRO A 461 10.39 38.09 13.09
N GLY A 462 9.17 38.14 13.62
CA GLY A 462 7.96 38.28 12.82
C GLY A 462 7.59 39.75 12.63
N ASP A 463 7.35 40.16 11.39
CA ASP A 463 6.99 41.54 11.01
C ASP A 463 5.56 41.97 11.41
N GLU A 464 4.76 41.11 12.05
CA GLU A 464 3.35 41.43 12.37
C GLU A 464 2.94 41.23 13.84
N PRO A 465 1.93 41.98 14.33
CA PRO A 465 1.45 41.91 15.71
C PRO A 465 0.85 40.54 16.08
N PHE A 466 1.18 40.09 17.30
CA PHE A 466 0.80 38.79 17.89
C PHE A 466 -0.69 38.41 17.77
N LEU A 467 -1.61 39.38 17.91
CA LEU A 467 -3.05 39.11 17.95
C LEU A 467 -3.66 38.85 16.56
N ASP A 468 -3.17 39.52 15.52
CA ASP A 468 -3.69 39.37 14.16
C ASP A 468 -3.34 38.00 13.58
N ARG A 469 -2.14 37.47 13.89
CA ARG A 469 -1.73 36.12 13.47
C ARG A 469 -2.49 34.98 14.17
N ILE A 470 -2.83 35.13 15.46
CA ILE A 470 -3.65 34.13 16.16
C ILE A 470 -5.07 34.11 15.59
N TYR A 471 -5.59 35.28 15.21
CA TYR A 471 -6.89 35.41 14.57
C TYR A 471 -6.93 34.75 13.18
N ASP A 472 -5.87 34.91 12.38
CA ASP A 472 -5.70 34.27 11.07
C ASP A 472 -5.64 32.73 11.13
N VAL A 473 -5.06 32.17 12.19
CA VAL A 473 -5.00 30.71 12.40
C VAL A 473 -6.34 30.14 12.88
N LEU A 474 -7.07 30.87 13.73
CA LEU A 474 -8.30 30.37 14.38
C LEU A 474 -9.58 30.62 13.59
N HIS A 475 -9.67 31.70 12.82
CA HIS A 475 -10.92 32.14 12.22
C HIS A 475 -10.77 32.43 10.72
N ILE A 476 -11.12 31.43 9.91
CA ILE A 476 -11.78 31.63 8.60
C ILE A 476 -10.87 31.98 7.40
N SER A 477 -9.69 32.58 7.57
CA SER A 477 -8.75 32.93 6.47
C SER A 477 -8.20 31.73 5.66
N TRP A 478 -8.15 30.53 6.27
CA TRP A 478 -7.63 29.32 5.60
C TRP A 478 -8.39 28.94 4.32
N LYS A 479 -9.68 29.24 4.25
CA LYS A 479 -10.49 28.92 3.07
C LYS A 479 -10.12 29.84 1.90
N ASP A 480 -9.98 31.13 2.16
CA ASP A 480 -9.69 32.13 1.13
C ASP A 480 -8.24 32.00 0.65
N LYS A 481 -7.30 31.78 1.55
CA LYS A 481 -5.90 31.49 1.21
C LYS A 481 -5.76 30.20 0.38
N TRP A 482 -6.50 29.15 0.74
CA TRP A 482 -6.53 27.91 -0.03
C TRP A 482 -7.16 28.11 -1.42
N LEU A 483 -8.26 28.87 -1.50
CA LEU A 483 -8.88 29.20 -2.78
C LEU A 483 -7.93 29.98 -3.68
N GLN A 484 -7.17 30.93 -3.14
CA GLN A 484 -6.12 31.64 -3.88
C GLN A 484 -5.02 30.71 -4.36
N GLU A 485 -4.52 29.81 -3.51
CA GLU A 485 -3.48 28.85 -3.90
C GLU A 485 -3.95 27.85 -4.96
N VAL A 486 -5.23 27.46 -4.92
CA VAL A 486 -5.82 26.54 -5.89
C VAL A 486 -6.18 27.23 -7.20
N THR A 487 -6.56 28.50 -7.17
CA THR A 487 -7.02 29.24 -8.37
C THR A 487 -5.97 30.13 -9.00
N GLY A 488 -4.95 30.56 -8.25
CA GLY A 488 -3.89 31.47 -8.70
C GLY A 488 -4.29 32.96 -8.73
N GLU A 489 -5.51 33.33 -8.35
CA GLU A 489 -6.00 34.72 -8.42
C GLU A 489 -5.81 35.50 -7.10
N PRO A 490 -5.38 36.77 -7.12
CA PRO A 490 -5.37 37.64 -5.95
C PRO A 490 -6.78 38.04 -5.50
N ASN A 491 -6.96 38.40 -4.22
CA ASN A 491 -8.25 38.62 -3.52
C ASN A 491 -9.13 39.77 -4.06
N ASP A 492 -8.68 40.47 -5.08
CA ASP A 492 -9.33 41.65 -5.61
C ASP A 492 -10.27 41.19 -6.72
N GLY A 493 -11.58 41.20 -6.44
CA GLY A 493 -12.61 40.70 -7.33
C GLY A 493 -12.40 41.12 -8.79
N PHE A 494 -12.51 40.11 -9.68
CA PHE A 494 -12.46 40.19 -11.14
C PHE A 494 -12.25 41.61 -11.72
N PRO A 495 -11.02 41.96 -12.12
CA PRO A 495 -10.88 42.82 -13.27
C PRO A 495 -11.30 41.97 -14.47
N THR A 496 -12.53 42.19 -14.96
CA THR A 496 -12.91 41.77 -16.32
C THR A 496 -12.06 42.57 -17.30
N THR A 497 -10.79 42.20 -17.48
CA THR A 497 -10.08 42.57 -18.68
C THR A 497 -10.65 41.70 -19.79
N ASN A 498 -11.66 42.24 -20.47
CA ASN A 498 -11.91 41.90 -21.87
C ASN A 498 -10.64 42.24 -22.65
N SER A 499 -9.62 41.40 -22.57
CA SER A 499 -8.60 41.35 -23.61
C SER A 499 -9.26 40.63 -24.78
N ASN A 500 -10.15 41.33 -25.48
CA ASN A 500 -10.29 41.15 -26.91
C ASN A 500 -8.94 41.56 -27.50
N GLY A 501 -7.96 40.66 -27.41
CA GLY A 501 -6.73 40.73 -28.16
C GLY A 501 -7.14 40.63 -29.62
N ASN A 502 -7.35 41.78 -30.24
CA ASN A 502 -7.53 41.87 -31.67
C ASN A 502 -6.17 41.52 -32.29
N TRP A 503 -5.95 40.24 -32.57
CA TRP A 503 -4.78 39.76 -33.30
C TRP A 503 -4.83 40.39 -34.69
N ASN A 504 -3.93 41.34 -34.94
CA ASN A 504 -3.82 41.96 -36.25
C ASN A 504 -3.31 40.93 -37.27
N ALA A 505 -3.77 41.07 -38.51
CA ALA A 505 -3.56 40.15 -39.63
C ALA A 505 -2.09 40.01 -40.14
N SER A 506 -1.09 40.34 -39.32
CA SER A 506 0.34 40.16 -39.61
C SER A 506 0.94 38.86 -39.07
N ASP A 507 0.13 38.01 -38.44
CA ASP A 507 0.56 36.81 -37.71
C ASP A 507 0.79 35.55 -38.57
N ARG A 508 1.19 35.72 -39.85
CA ARG A 508 1.54 34.59 -40.74
C ARG A 508 2.92 33.97 -40.43
N GLU A 509 3.65 34.50 -39.44
CA GLU A 509 4.90 33.95 -38.89
C GLU A 509 4.71 32.99 -37.67
N ASN A 510 3.48 32.75 -37.21
CA ASN A 510 3.21 32.24 -35.85
C ASN A 510 3.15 30.71 -35.61
N ILE A 511 3.25 29.85 -36.64
CA ILE A 511 3.20 28.39 -36.42
C ILE A 511 4.47 27.88 -35.72
N HIS A 512 5.64 28.35 -36.16
CA HIS A 512 6.92 28.00 -35.53
C HIS A 512 7.02 28.54 -34.10
N HIS A 513 6.39 29.69 -33.81
CA HIS A 513 6.30 30.22 -32.46
C HIS A 513 5.46 29.31 -31.55
N TYR A 514 4.33 28.81 -32.03
CA TYR A 514 3.52 27.83 -31.31
C TYR A 514 4.26 26.51 -31.06
N HIS A 515 4.98 25.97 -32.06
CA HIS A 515 5.84 24.80 -31.87
C HIS A 515 6.96 25.05 -30.85
N TYR A 516 7.57 26.24 -30.88
CA TYR A 516 8.57 26.63 -29.90
C TYR A 516 7.98 26.69 -28.48
N LEU A 517 6.78 27.25 -28.31
CA LEU A 517 6.08 27.29 -27.03
C LEU A 517 5.80 25.88 -26.50
N LEU A 518 5.28 24.98 -27.33
CA LEU A 518 5.07 23.56 -26.97
C LEU A 518 6.39 22.93 -26.51
N PHE A 519 7.46 23.07 -27.28
CA PHE A 519 8.76 22.52 -26.92
C PHE A 519 9.32 23.10 -25.61
N ARG A 520 9.18 24.42 -25.41
CA ARG A 520 9.61 25.10 -24.19
C ARG A 520 8.87 24.59 -22.96
N GLU A 521 7.55 24.43 -23.06
CA GLU A 521 6.73 23.93 -21.95
C GLU A 521 6.97 22.44 -21.69
N ILE A 522 7.20 21.61 -22.72
CA ILE A 522 7.64 20.21 -22.55
C ILE A 522 8.95 20.15 -21.76
N ARG A 523 9.93 21.00 -22.11
CA ARG A 523 11.18 21.09 -21.35
C ARG A 523 10.95 21.45 -19.88
N LYS A 524 10.07 22.41 -19.61
CA LYS A 524 9.69 22.79 -18.24
C LYS A 524 9.03 21.62 -17.49
N MET A 525 8.17 20.84 -18.16
CA MET A 525 7.56 19.64 -17.57
C MET A 525 8.59 18.53 -17.31
N MET A 526 9.59 18.37 -18.18
CA MET A 526 10.71 17.44 -17.93
C MET A 526 11.54 17.87 -16.71
N GLU A 527 11.81 19.17 -16.55
CA GLU A 527 12.49 19.70 -15.37
C GLU A 527 11.69 19.42 -14.10
N TYR A 528 10.37 19.60 -14.12
CA TYR A 528 9.51 19.20 -13.00
C TYR A 528 9.49 17.69 -12.79
N ALA A 529 9.49 16.88 -13.84
CA ALA A 529 9.55 15.42 -13.70
C ALA A 529 10.85 14.95 -13.02
N GLN A 530 11.96 15.65 -13.25
CA GLN A 530 13.25 15.35 -12.63
C GLN A 530 13.37 15.90 -11.20
N GLY A 531 12.79 17.07 -10.90
CA GLY A 531 12.96 17.75 -9.62
C GLY A 531 11.80 17.58 -8.63
N ASN A 532 10.56 17.66 -9.10
CA ASN A 532 9.35 17.60 -8.28
C ASN A 532 8.14 17.09 -9.08
N MET A 533 8.04 15.78 -9.24
CA MET A 533 6.93 15.12 -9.93
C MET A 533 5.58 15.30 -9.19
N SER A 534 5.60 15.75 -7.93
CA SER A 534 4.40 16.02 -7.12
C SER A 534 3.88 17.46 -7.20
N LYS A 535 4.38 18.27 -8.14
CA LYS A 535 3.90 19.65 -8.35
C LYS A 535 2.41 19.64 -8.69
N GLU A 536 1.63 20.35 -7.88
CA GLU A 536 0.22 20.63 -8.10
C GLU A 536 0.11 21.99 -8.81
N PHE A 537 -0.58 22.02 -9.95
CA PHE A 537 -0.79 23.24 -10.75
C PHE A 537 -2.08 23.94 -10.33
N ASP A 538 -2.07 25.27 -10.35
CA ASP A 538 -3.28 26.05 -10.09
C ASP A 538 -4.23 26.03 -11.30
N TYR A 539 -5.44 26.57 -11.13
CA TYR A 539 -6.44 26.59 -12.20
C TYR A 539 -5.96 27.40 -13.43
N LEU A 540 -5.24 28.51 -13.23
CA LEU A 540 -4.78 29.37 -14.32
C LEU A 540 -3.66 28.70 -15.15
N GLU A 541 -2.75 27.99 -14.49
CA GLU A 541 -1.74 27.15 -15.12
C GLU A 541 -2.42 26.04 -15.93
N TRP A 542 -3.40 25.35 -15.36
CA TRP A 542 -4.19 24.34 -16.08
C TRP A 542 -4.93 24.91 -17.29
N GLU A 543 -5.57 26.08 -17.14
CA GLU A 543 -6.23 26.79 -18.24
C GLU A 543 -5.25 27.13 -19.36
N TYR A 544 -4.05 27.65 -19.02
CA TYR A 544 -2.98 27.93 -19.98
C TYR A 544 -2.54 26.67 -20.73
N TYR A 545 -2.27 25.58 -20.01
CA TYR A 545 -1.82 24.34 -20.63
C TYR A 545 -2.90 23.70 -21.51
N LEU A 546 -4.17 23.74 -21.09
CA LEU A 546 -5.28 23.23 -21.90
C LEU A 546 -5.51 24.08 -23.16
N ALA A 547 -5.38 25.41 -23.06
CA ALA A 547 -5.42 26.30 -24.22
C ALA A 547 -4.27 25.99 -25.20
N LEU A 548 -3.09 25.67 -24.68
CA LEU A 548 -1.93 25.28 -25.49
C LEU A 548 -2.09 23.90 -26.13
N ILE A 549 -2.71 22.93 -25.48
CA ILE A 549 -2.93 21.57 -26.03
C ILE A 549 -4.05 21.55 -27.07
N SER A 550 -5.11 22.33 -26.84
CA SER A 550 -6.27 22.41 -27.73
C SER A 550 -6.02 23.23 -28.99
N GLY A 551 -4.95 24.04 -29.03
CA GLY A 551 -4.63 24.87 -30.18
C GLY A 551 -5.55 26.09 -30.34
N GLU A 552 -6.25 26.53 -29.28
CA GLU A 552 -7.10 27.74 -29.34
C GLU A 552 -6.35 29.00 -29.79
N ASN A 553 -5.04 29.06 -29.50
CA ASN A 553 -4.17 30.18 -29.88
C ASN A 553 -3.41 29.93 -31.19
N LYS A 554 -3.79 28.93 -31.99
CA LYS A 554 -3.15 28.61 -33.27
C LYS A 554 -3.55 29.64 -34.35
N PRO A 555 -2.61 30.18 -35.13
CA PRO A 555 -2.95 31.01 -36.29
C PRO A 555 -3.73 30.20 -37.34
N PRO A 556 -4.69 30.79 -38.08
CA PRO A 556 -5.48 30.04 -39.05
C PRO A 556 -4.61 29.53 -40.21
N VAL A 557 -4.45 28.21 -40.30
CA VAL A 557 -3.70 27.52 -41.38
C VAL A 557 -4.70 26.94 -42.40
N SER A 558 -4.29 26.79 -43.65
CA SER A 558 -5.10 26.11 -44.67
C SER A 558 -4.99 24.58 -44.51
N ASP A 559 -5.73 24.04 -43.55
CA ASP A 559 -5.83 22.59 -43.33
C ASP A 559 -6.74 21.93 -44.39
N THR A 560 -6.53 20.64 -44.68
CA THR A 560 -7.45 19.87 -45.52
C THR A 560 -8.81 19.70 -44.82
N ILE A 561 -9.91 19.52 -45.57
CA ILE A 561 -11.28 19.45 -44.99
C ILE A 561 -11.40 18.37 -43.90
N SER A 562 -10.77 17.22 -44.12
CA SER A 562 -10.72 16.09 -43.16
C SER A 562 -9.96 16.43 -41.87
N GLU A 563 -8.82 17.12 -41.98
CA GLU A 563 -8.01 17.52 -40.83
C GLU A 563 -8.70 18.62 -40.02
N LYS A 564 -9.38 19.53 -40.71
CA LYS A 564 -10.18 20.59 -40.09
C LYS A 564 -11.36 20.01 -39.31
N GLU A 565 -12.06 19.02 -39.86
CA GLU A 565 -13.17 18.33 -39.16
C GLU A 565 -12.68 17.54 -37.94
N ALA A 566 -11.53 16.85 -38.03
CA ALA A 566 -10.96 16.09 -36.92
C ALA A 566 -10.45 17.00 -35.79
N ASP A 567 -9.79 18.11 -36.12
CA ASP A 567 -9.36 19.13 -35.16
C ASP A 567 -10.57 19.84 -34.55
N GLU A 568 -11.55 20.24 -35.35
CA GLU A 568 -12.79 20.86 -34.85
C GLU A 568 -13.54 19.92 -33.91
N LYS A 569 -13.64 18.63 -34.24
CA LYS A 569 -14.26 17.62 -33.36
C LYS A 569 -13.52 17.51 -32.03
N ARG A 570 -12.19 17.41 -32.03
CA ARG A 570 -11.37 17.33 -30.80
C ARG A 570 -11.42 18.61 -29.98
N VAL A 571 -11.34 19.77 -30.63
CA VAL A 571 -11.51 21.06 -29.96
C VAL A 571 -12.90 21.15 -29.35
N ARG A 572 -13.93 20.60 -30.00
CA ARG A 572 -15.28 20.49 -29.44
C ARG A 572 -15.32 19.56 -28.22
N GLU A 573 -14.73 18.38 -28.32
CA GLU A 573 -14.64 17.41 -27.22
C GLU A 573 -13.88 18.00 -26.01
N MET A 574 -12.76 18.71 -26.23
CA MET A 574 -12.04 19.42 -25.16
C MET A 574 -12.79 20.66 -24.64
N LYS A 575 -13.58 21.35 -25.48
CA LYS A 575 -14.42 22.48 -25.06
C LYS A 575 -15.67 22.08 -24.29
N GLU A 576 -16.19 20.88 -24.54
CA GLU A 576 -17.35 20.31 -23.84
C GLU A 576 -16.94 19.49 -22.61
N TRP A 577 -15.64 19.33 -22.39
CA TRP A 577 -15.08 18.56 -21.28
C TRP A 577 -15.35 19.20 -19.90
N SER A 578 -15.81 18.37 -18.96
CA SER A 578 -16.09 18.72 -17.57
C SER A 578 -15.02 18.15 -16.63
N TRP A 579 -14.60 18.94 -15.64
CA TRP A 579 -13.68 18.44 -14.60
C TRP A 579 -14.38 17.41 -13.69
N ILE A 580 -15.71 17.34 -13.69
CA ILE A 580 -16.45 16.38 -12.86
C ILE A 580 -16.30 14.94 -13.37
N ASP A 581 -16.02 14.77 -14.65
CA ASP A 581 -15.95 13.46 -15.28
C ASP A 581 -14.89 12.57 -14.63
N ARG A 582 -15.19 11.27 -14.54
CA ARG A 582 -14.28 10.27 -13.96
C ARG A 582 -12.92 10.18 -14.66
N LYS A 583 -12.84 10.59 -15.94
CA LYS A 583 -11.62 10.59 -16.75
C LYS A 583 -10.76 11.85 -16.57
N ASN A 584 -11.02 12.66 -15.53
CA ASN A 584 -10.28 13.87 -15.25
C ASN A 584 -8.81 13.58 -14.82
N PRO A 585 -7.79 14.30 -15.37
CA PRO A 585 -6.39 14.14 -14.99
C PRO A 585 -6.08 14.40 -13.51
N LEU A 586 -6.92 15.16 -12.79
CA LEU A 586 -6.74 15.40 -11.35
C LEU A 586 -6.96 14.16 -10.48
N LEU A 587 -7.75 13.20 -10.99
CA LEU A 587 -8.12 11.96 -10.30
C LEU A 587 -7.41 10.72 -10.90
N GLY A 588 -6.59 10.92 -11.93
CA GLY A 588 -5.85 9.83 -12.56
C GLY A 588 -4.66 9.35 -11.72
N GLU A 589 -4.16 8.15 -12.04
CA GLU A 589 -2.99 7.55 -11.37
C GLU A 589 -1.67 8.31 -11.67
N LYS A 590 -1.60 8.98 -12.83
CA LYS A 590 -0.45 9.76 -13.25
C LYS A 590 -0.39 11.09 -12.49
N SER A 591 0.83 11.55 -12.17
CA SER A 591 1.01 12.90 -11.64
C SER A 591 0.54 13.96 -12.66
N GLU A 592 0.11 15.13 -12.19
CA GLU A 592 -0.31 16.24 -13.06
C GLU A 592 0.79 16.60 -14.06
N VAL A 593 2.05 16.60 -13.62
CA VAL A 593 3.24 16.82 -14.47
C VAL A 593 3.35 15.76 -15.56
N GLN A 594 3.22 14.48 -15.21
CA GLN A 594 3.33 13.38 -16.17
C GLN A 594 2.18 13.37 -17.17
N TRP A 595 0.96 13.71 -16.72
CA TRP A 595 -0.19 13.86 -17.60
C TRP A 595 0.03 15.01 -18.59
N LEU A 596 0.43 16.18 -18.10
CA LEU A 596 0.71 17.36 -18.94
C LEU A 596 1.86 17.12 -19.91
N LEU A 597 2.92 16.45 -19.47
CA LEU A 597 4.05 16.09 -20.34
C LEU A 597 3.59 15.21 -21.51
N ASN A 598 2.79 14.16 -21.25
CA ASN A 598 2.25 13.30 -22.30
C ASN A 598 1.34 14.10 -23.24
N ALA A 599 0.39 14.87 -22.68
CA ALA A 599 -0.57 15.62 -23.47
C ALA A 599 0.09 16.71 -24.35
N LEU A 600 1.12 17.39 -23.85
CA LEU A 600 1.90 18.37 -24.61
C LEU A 600 2.77 17.70 -25.68
N THR A 601 3.36 16.54 -25.37
CA THR A 601 4.17 15.78 -26.33
C THR A 601 3.30 15.26 -27.47
N ASP A 602 2.12 14.71 -27.16
CA ASP A 602 1.16 14.29 -28.18
C ASP A 602 0.67 15.48 -29.02
N ALA A 603 0.48 16.66 -28.40
CA ALA A 603 0.11 17.88 -29.13
C ALA A 603 1.21 18.32 -30.10
N LEU A 604 2.48 18.30 -29.66
CA LEU A 604 3.62 18.61 -30.51
C LEU A 604 3.77 17.60 -31.65
N GLU A 605 3.66 16.30 -31.36
CA GLU A 605 3.77 15.24 -32.36
C GLU A 605 2.70 15.40 -33.44
N ARG A 606 1.45 15.67 -33.07
CA ARG A 606 0.37 15.91 -34.02
C ARG A 606 0.67 17.07 -34.95
N GLU A 607 1.15 18.18 -34.40
CA GLU A 607 1.42 19.38 -35.19
C GLU A 607 2.66 19.21 -36.09
N LEU A 608 3.68 18.48 -35.62
CA LEU A 608 4.83 18.10 -36.45
C LEU A 608 4.42 17.12 -37.56
N ARG A 609 3.52 16.17 -37.29
CA ARG A 609 2.96 15.26 -38.32
C ARG A 609 2.20 16.05 -39.39
N LYS A 610 1.38 17.04 -39.02
CA LYS A 610 0.70 17.94 -39.96
C LYS A 610 1.69 18.75 -40.79
N ALA A 611 2.71 19.33 -40.14
CA ALA A 611 3.75 20.08 -40.83
C ALA A 611 4.53 19.20 -41.84
N SER A 612 4.84 17.95 -41.48
CA SER A 612 5.51 16.99 -42.36
C SER A 612 4.66 16.64 -43.59
N ARG A 613 3.35 16.40 -43.40
CA ARG A 613 2.41 16.10 -44.50
C ARG A 613 2.26 17.25 -45.49
N SER A 614 2.32 18.50 -45.01
CA SER A 614 2.27 19.68 -45.88
C SER A 614 3.48 19.83 -46.82
N PHE A 615 4.58 19.13 -46.53
CA PHE A 615 5.85 19.21 -47.26
C PHE A 615 6.06 18.10 -48.30
N HIS A 616 5.35 16.97 -48.19
CA HIS A 616 5.51 15.81 -49.08
C HIS A 616 4.49 15.83 -50.23
N SER A 617 4.91 15.46 -51.44
CA SER A 617 4.00 15.22 -52.57
C SER A 617 2.99 14.11 -52.21
N PRO A 618 1.74 14.13 -52.70
CA PRO A 618 0.74 13.11 -52.37
C PRO A 618 1.19 11.65 -52.61
N GLY A 619 2.20 11.42 -53.46
CA GLY A 619 2.80 10.10 -53.65
C GLY A 619 3.85 9.67 -52.61
N GLU A 620 4.58 10.60 -51.99
CA GLU A 620 5.58 10.31 -50.93
C GLU A 620 4.93 10.21 -49.55
N SER A 621 3.79 10.88 -49.35
CA SER A 621 3.03 10.87 -48.09
C SER A 621 2.46 9.49 -47.76
N GLU A 622 2.08 8.69 -48.78
CA GLU A 622 1.61 7.31 -48.60
C GLU A 622 2.73 6.34 -48.18
N GLU A 623 3.99 6.62 -48.56
CA GLU A 623 5.14 5.80 -48.23
C GLU A 623 5.59 6.04 -46.77
N VAL A 624 5.59 7.31 -46.33
CA VAL A 624 5.81 7.68 -44.92
C VAL A 624 4.68 7.18 -44.02
N GLU A 625 3.41 7.22 -44.45
CA GLU A 625 2.31 6.62 -43.68
C GLU A 625 2.38 5.09 -43.59
N ARG A 626 2.94 4.40 -44.59
CA ARG A 626 3.23 2.96 -44.51
C ARG A 626 4.34 2.67 -43.52
N GLU A 627 5.45 3.41 -43.54
CA GLU A 627 6.54 3.22 -42.58
C GLU A 627 6.09 3.49 -41.14
N VAL A 628 5.29 4.53 -40.89
CA VAL A 628 4.77 4.82 -39.54
C VAL A 628 3.76 3.75 -39.09
N ARG A 629 2.89 3.26 -39.98
CA ARG A 629 1.98 2.14 -39.65
C ARG A 629 2.74 0.84 -39.40
N GLU A 630 3.85 0.60 -40.10
CA GLU A 630 4.72 -0.55 -39.83
C GLU A 630 5.37 -0.42 -38.45
N VAL A 631 5.84 0.77 -38.06
CA VAL A 631 6.41 1.03 -36.72
C VAL A 631 5.36 0.91 -35.60
N ASP A 632 4.15 1.45 -35.80
CA ASP A 632 3.04 1.33 -34.85
C ASP A 632 2.50 -0.12 -34.76
N SER A 633 2.56 -0.89 -35.85
CA SER A 633 2.22 -2.33 -35.84
C SER A 633 3.33 -3.20 -35.21
N ALA A 634 4.60 -2.79 -35.34
CA ALA A 634 5.73 -3.46 -34.71
C ALA A 634 5.82 -3.16 -33.20
N SER A 635 5.35 -1.99 -32.75
CA SER A 635 5.23 -1.66 -31.32
C SER A 635 3.98 -2.27 -30.68
N GLY A 636 2.91 -2.53 -31.44
CA GLY A 636 1.71 -3.24 -30.99
C GLY A 636 1.79 -4.78 -31.04
N GLY A 637 2.86 -5.35 -31.63
CA GLY A 637 3.06 -6.80 -31.80
C GLY A 637 3.92 -7.48 -30.73
N GLY A 638 4.35 -6.74 -29.71
CA GLY A 638 5.15 -7.24 -28.59
C GLY A 638 4.46 -7.02 -27.24
N GLY A 639 3.20 -7.47 -27.13
CA GLY A 639 2.48 -7.61 -25.86
C GLY A 639 2.38 -9.08 -25.47
#